data_AF-A0A147J6M3-F1
#
_entry.id   AF-A0A147J6M3-F1
#
_cell.length_a   1.000
_cell.length_b   1.000
_cell.length_c   1.000
_cell.angle_alpha   90.00
_cell.angle_beta   90.00
_cell.angle_gamma   90.00
#
_symmetry.space_group_name_H-M   'P 1'
#
loop_
_entity.id
_entity.type
_entity.pdbx_description
1 polymer ?
#
loop_
_entity_poly.entity_id
_entity_poly.type
_entity_poly.pdbx_seq_one_letter_code
_entity_poly.pdbx_strand_id
1 'polypeptide(L)'
;MITVERIKIEDFRGIRNLTVDLGSANFAVCGPNGTGKSGIVDALEFGLTGTISRLVGKGRGALSVKEHGPHVNSRTHPEKAVVTLEVSIPSLGKKATISRNVKSPKAPKITPDDPAIRAVFEHVQRHPEFSLSRREIIKYVLAEPGVRAEEVQALLQLDKLDTTRKLLLKISNAATRDLKALEGERDRAATHLMSALGIAEVKAATLLAAVNVKRATLDLPALTKLEATTSIRDGLETQGGVSAPKVPKVQAKTEIANGLTALEAIKTPETEAVWSEVVDALTALKENEAKLVDITRDGMLATALDLFDNEHCPVCETAWEPTEFRAVVETQREQLKTAAAERERVEKLIEPVVVALEGLRPMLRQLAVYARDLPTPLAFEPFAVVAKEADRRAEVLRNFLPLDDAIAALDTDWADIQAALDHVSILSASVEALPEPTDRDAARDYLTVGQERLESWRQAMTKYAAGKAKADAAAKVHALYGTTADKALEAIYKEVEAEFRSYYRDINGDDESKFEAQLTPSLGKLGFEVDFYGKGFFPPGAYHSEGHQDGMGLCLYLALMKHLLGDQFTFAVLDDVLMSVDAGHRREVCTLLRAKFPKTQFVLTTHDPVWLNHMKSSKLVAGRSAVTFRKWHVDHGPQEWKQTDVWAEVDQLVANNEIRAAAGQLRHYLEYAAAEWCARLGGRVEYRSDAKYELGDLLPAAIGAMNDLYKKAKTTAQSWGDNARFDEINACHTAFTAAVSQSQSEQWEINPAVHFNEWANLQRQDFEPVVVAFKQLEREFECPACGDLIYVVQSGKTKEAARCGCAKVNLNLKPKPKLWQ
;
A
#
# COMPACT_ATOMS: atom_id res chain seq x y z
N MET A 1 -15.95 -0.51 19.12
CA MET A 1 -14.90 -1.55 18.97
C MET A 1 -14.94 -2.52 20.15
N ILE A 2 -13.96 -3.41 20.20
CA ILE A 2 -13.91 -4.61 21.06
C ILE A 2 -12.70 -4.55 22.01
N THR A 3 -12.72 -5.41 23.03
CA THR A 3 -11.52 -5.87 23.76
C THR A 3 -11.53 -7.39 23.77
N VAL A 4 -10.36 -8.02 23.72
CA VAL A 4 -10.20 -9.48 23.68
C VAL A 4 -10.05 -10.01 25.11
N GLU A 5 -10.93 -10.94 25.48
CA GLU A 5 -10.89 -11.65 26.76
C GLU A 5 -10.02 -12.90 26.69
N ARG A 6 -10.18 -13.67 25.62
CA ARG A 6 -9.46 -14.94 25.42
C ARG A 6 -9.25 -15.20 23.93
N ILE A 7 -8.11 -15.82 23.61
CA ILE A 7 -7.83 -16.40 22.30
C ILE A 7 -7.57 -17.90 22.43
N LYS A 8 -8.18 -18.69 21.54
CA LYS A 8 -7.89 -20.10 21.32
C LYS A 8 -7.40 -20.29 19.89
N ILE A 9 -6.27 -20.97 19.72
CA ILE A 9 -5.57 -21.18 18.44
C ILE A 9 -5.37 -22.68 18.26
N GLU A 10 -5.83 -23.22 17.13
CA GLU A 10 -5.77 -24.65 16.81
C GLU A 10 -5.18 -24.83 15.40
N ASP A 11 -4.16 -25.68 15.27
CA ASP A 11 -3.45 -26.02 14.02
C ASP A 11 -3.18 -24.82 13.08
N PHE A 12 -2.75 -23.68 13.62
CA PHE A 12 -2.56 -22.43 12.90
C PHE A 12 -1.11 -21.94 13.03
N ARG A 13 -0.47 -21.64 11.88
CA ARG A 13 0.93 -21.18 11.79
C ARG A 13 1.89 -22.14 12.51
N GLY A 14 2.61 -21.68 13.53
CA GLY A 14 3.47 -22.53 14.36
C GLY A 14 2.77 -23.13 15.57
N ILE A 15 1.45 -23.01 15.70
CA ILE A 15 0.71 -23.34 16.93
C ILE A 15 -0.20 -24.53 16.68
N ARG A 16 -0.10 -25.56 17.52
CA ARG A 16 -0.92 -26.78 17.44
C ARG A 16 -2.19 -26.64 18.26
N ASN A 17 -2.06 -26.26 19.52
CA ASN A 17 -3.17 -25.90 20.39
C ASN A 17 -2.66 -24.93 21.46
N LEU A 18 -3.26 -23.76 21.56
CA LEU A 18 -2.90 -22.75 22.56
C LEU A 18 -4.16 -21.99 22.98
N THR A 19 -4.33 -21.80 24.29
CA THR A 19 -5.38 -20.93 24.85
C THR A 19 -4.73 -19.92 25.77
N VAL A 20 -4.95 -18.63 25.49
CA VAL A 20 -4.41 -17.52 26.29
C VAL A 20 -5.55 -16.65 26.79
N ASP A 21 -5.59 -16.42 28.11
CA ASP A 21 -6.53 -15.50 28.77
C ASP A 21 -5.91 -14.10 28.85
N LEU A 22 -6.42 -13.16 28.05
CA LEU A 22 -5.98 -11.75 28.04
C LEU A 22 -6.75 -10.90 29.06
N GLY A 23 -7.97 -11.30 29.40
CA GLY A 23 -8.79 -10.66 30.43
C GLY A 23 -9.27 -9.24 30.10
N SER A 24 -9.40 -8.87 28.82
CA SER A 24 -9.77 -7.51 28.38
C SER A 24 -8.85 -6.41 28.92
N ALA A 25 -7.62 -6.76 29.29
CA ALA A 25 -6.61 -5.84 29.80
C ALA A 25 -5.33 -5.94 28.96
N ASN A 26 -4.44 -4.97 29.15
CA ASN A 26 -3.13 -4.99 28.51
C ASN A 26 -2.41 -6.30 28.83
N PHE A 27 -1.84 -6.93 27.81
CA PHE A 27 -1.25 -8.26 27.91
C PHE A 27 0.10 -8.29 27.20
N ALA A 28 1.07 -9.01 27.75
CA ALA A 28 2.39 -9.15 27.15
C ALA A 28 2.75 -10.60 26.81
N VAL A 29 3.33 -10.81 25.64
CA VAL A 29 3.90 -12.09 25.19
C VAL A 29 5.41 -11.93 25.11
N CYS A 30 6.15 -12.60 26.00
CA CYS A 30 7.60 -12.51 26.07
C CYS A 30 8.25 -13.82 25.64
N GLY A 31 9.41 -13.78 24.98
CA GLY A 31 10.18 -14.99 24.69
C GLY A 31 11.21 -14.81 23.57
N PRO A 32 12.25 -15.66 23.47
CA PRO A 32 13.25 -15.57 22.41
C PRO A 32 12.67 -15.55 20.99
N ASN A 33 13.48 -15.13 20.01
CA ASN A 33 13.07 -15.18 18.61
C ASN A 33 12.78 -16.62 18.15
N GLY A 34 11.77 -16.79 17.31
CA GLY A 34 11.35 -18.12 16.83
C GLY A 34 10.49 -18.93 17.81
N THR A 35 10.17 -18.40 19.00
CA THR A 35 9.37 -19.15 20.00
C THR A 35 7.86 -19.14 19.76
N GLY A 36 7.37 -18.48 18.70
CA GLY A 36 5.95 -18.46 18.34
C GLY A 36 5.16 -17.20 18.74
N LYS A 37 5.82 -16.15 19.27
CA LYS A 37 5.17 -14.88 19.67
C LYS A 37 4.32 -14.26 18.57
N SER A 38 4.90 -14.02 17.39
CA SER A 38 4.18 -13.47 16.24
C SER A 38 3.08 -14.40 15.72
N GLY A 39 3.06 -15.68 16.11
CA GLY A 39 1.95 -16.58 15.82
C GLY A 39 0.65 -16.18 16.55
N ILE A 40 0.75 -15.61 17.76
CA ILE A 40 -0.40 -15.02 18.46
C ILE A 40 -0.87 -13.77 17.73
N VAL A 41 0.04 -12.92 17.27
CA VAL A 41 -0.28 -11.70 16.51
C VAL A 41 -0.98 -12.06 15.20
N ASP A 42 -0.41 -12.99 14.42
CA ASP A 42 -1.02 -13.53 13.20
C ASP A 42 -2.43 -14.10 13.48
N ALA A 43 -2.62 -14.76 14.62
CA ALA A 43 -3.91 -15.34 14.99
C ALA A 43 -4.95 -14.27 15.38
N LEU A 44 -4.56 -13.25 16.16
CA LEU A 44 -5.44 -12.12 16.48
C LEU A 44 -5.86 -11.37 15.20
N GLU A 45 -4.91 -11.11 14.31
CA GLU A 45 -5.17 -10.48 13.03
C GLU A 45 -6.14 -11.32 12.18
N PHE A 46 -5.84 -12.62 12.03
CA PHE A 46 -6.66 -13.56 11.26
C PHE A 46 -8.06 -13.72 11.83
N GLY A 47 -8.21 -13.88 13.15
CA GLY A 47 -9.50 -14.06 13.81
C GLY A 47 -10.44 -12.87 13.59
N LEU A 48 -9.89 -11.65 13.55
CA LEU A 48 -10.68 -10.43 13.36
C LEU A 48 -10.92 -10.08 11.89
N THR A 49 -9.92 -10.26 11.02
CA THR A 49 -9.96 -9.75 9.64
C THR A 49 -10.14 -10.84 8.59
N GLY A 50 -9.75 -12.07 8.89
CA GLY A 50 -9.64 -13.18 7.93
C GLY A 50 -8.40 -13.12 7.04
N THR A 51 -7.50 -12.16 7.25
CA THR A 51 -6.20 -12.07 6.56
C THR A 51 -5.05 -12.08 7.56
N ILE A 52 -3.83 -12.26 7.06
CA ILE A 52 -2.60 -12.15 7.84
C ILE A 52 -1.71 -11.21 7.05
N SER A 53 -1.48 -10.01 7.59
CA SER A 53 -0.69 -8.93 6.98
C SER A 53 0.61 -9.50 6.46
N ARG A 54 1.31 -10.34 7.25
CA ARG A 54 2.57 -11.03 6.94
C ARG A 54 2.53 -11.94 5.70
N LEU A 55 1.38 -12.43 5.28
CA LEU A 55 1.23 -13.33 4.14
C LEU A 55 0.66 -12.65 2.89
N VAL A 56 0.35 -11.36 2.94
CA VAL A 56 -0.23 -10.61 1.81
C VAL A 56 0.57 -9.33 1.51
N GLY A 57 0.45 -8.82 0.28
CA GLY A 57 1.05 -7.55 -0.15
C GLY A 57 2.29 -7.69 -1.06
N LYS A 58 2.90 -6.54 -1.38
CA LYS A 58 4.11 -6.46 -2.25
C LYS A 58 5.24 -7.33 -1.68
N GLY A 59 5.94 -8.05 -2.57
CA GLY A 59 7.05 -8.95 -2.22
C GLY A 59 6.65 -10.32 -1.67
N ARG A 60 5.37 -10.73 -1.80
CA ARG A 60 4.83 -11.96 -1.16
C ARG A 60 4.01 -12.85 -2.09
N GLY A 61 4.27 -12.80 -3.40
CA GLY A 61 3.47 -13.53 -4.40
C GLY A 61 3.44 -15.05 -4.19
N ALA A 62 4.44 -15.63 -3.53
CA ALA A 62 4.50 -17.04 -3.18
C ALA A 62 3.77 -17.40 -1.86
N LEU A 63 3.27 -16.41 -1.11
CA LEU A 63 2.61 -16.61 0.17
C LEU A 63 1.10 -16.43 0.03
N SER A 64 0.35 -17.23 0.79
CA SER A 64 -1.10 -17.16 0.82
C SER A 64 -1.62 -17.60 2.19
N VAL A 65 -2.69 -16.98 2.67
CA VAL A 65 -3.35 -17.39 3.93
C VAL A 65 -3.84 -18.84 3.83
N LYS A 66 -4.32 -19.27 2.66
CA LYS A 66 -4.86 -20.62 2.46
C LYS A 66 -3.79 -21.71 2.64
N GLU A 67 -2.59 -21.51 2.10
CA GLU A 67 -1.53 -22.53 2.12
C GLU A 67 -0.59 -22.40 3.32
N HIS A 68 -0.42 -21.19 3.85
CA HIS A 68 0.58 -20.88 4.87
C HIS A 68 -0.04 -20.41 6.20
N GLY A 69 -1.37 -20.24 6.26
CA GLY A 69 -2.13 -20.05 7.49
C GLY A 69 -2.22 -21.31 8.36
N PRO A 70 -2.49 -22.51 7.80
CA PRO A 70 -2.52 -23.73 8.59
C PRO A 70 -1.13 -24.11 9.08
N HIS A 71 -1.08 -24.89 10.16
CA HIS A 71 0.15 -25.50 10.63
C HIS A 71 0.80 -26.36 9.53
N VAL A 72 2.13 -26.47 9.53
CA VAL A 72 2.87 -27.22 8.48
C VAL A 72 2.38 -28.67 8.34
N ASN A 73 2.04 -29.31 9.47
CA ASN A 73 1.46 -30.66 9.54
C ASN A 73 -0.05 -30.73 9.19
N SER A 74 -0.67 -29.62 8.83
CA SER A 74 -2.11 -29.50 8.51
C SER A 74 -2.39 -28.66 7.26
N ARG A 75 -1.36 -28.44 6.41
CA ARG A 75 -1.47 -27.67 5.15
C ARG A 75 -2.57 -28.18 4.21
N THR A 76 -2.77 -29.49 4.16
CA THR A 76 -3.81 -30.14 3.34
C THR A 76 -5.20 -30.13 3.98
N HIS A 77 -5.30 -29.70 5.25
CA HIS A 77 -6.53 -29.69 6.06
C HIS A 77 -6.78 -28.29 6.65
N PRO A 78 -6.98 -27.25 5.81
CA PRO A 78 -7.12 -25.86 6.27
C PRO A 78 -8.35 -25.62 7.16
N GLU A 79 -9.32 -26.55 7.21
CA GLU A 79 -10.44 -26.49 8.14
C GLU A 79 -10.05 -26.75 9.61
N LYS A 80 -8.92 -27.43 9.86
CA LYS A 80 -8.41 -27.68 11.22
C LYS A 80 -7.74 -26.45 11.82
N ALA A 81 -7.23 -25.57 10.97
CA ALA A 81 -6.61 -24.32 11.37
C ALA A 81 -7.70 -23.31 11.78
N VAL A 82 -7.97 -23.21 13.08
CA VAL A 82 -9.06 -22.42 13.66
C VAL A 82 -8.52 -21.43 14.68
N VAL A 83 -8.99 -20.20 14.60
CA VAL A 83 -8.81 -19.19 15.65
C VAL A 83 -10.17 -18.78 16.20
N THR A 84 -10.31 -18.83 17.52
CA THR A 84 -11.52 -18.41 18.23
C THR A 84 -11.16 -17.32 19.23
N LEU A 85 -11.87 -16.20 19.16
CA LEU A 85 -11.71 -15.05 20.05
C LEU A 85 -12.99 -14.86 20.86
N GLU A 86 -12.86 -14.81 22.17
CA GLU A 86 -13.88 -14.30 23.07
C GLU A 86 -13.59 -12.82 23.31
N VAL A 87 -14.57 -11.96 23.04
CA VAL A 87 -14.41 -10.51 23.08
C VAL A 87 -15.53 -9.85 23.88
N SER A 88 -15.20 -8.74 24.51
CA SER A 88 -16.16 -7.80 25.07
C SER A 88 -16.39 -6.66 24.08
N ILE A 89 -17.62 -6.19 23.98
CA ILE A 89 -18.03 -5.07 23.12
C ILE A 89 -18.56 -3.95 24.04
N PRO A 90 -17.69 -3.03 24.51
CA PRO A 90 -18.07 -2.02 25.49
C PRO A 90 -19.25 -1.15 25.05
N SER A 91 -19.32 -0.80 23.76
CA SER A 91 -20.40 0.03 23.21
C SER A 91 -21.78 -0.62 23.28
N LEU A 92 -21.83 -1.95 23.37
CA LEU A 92 -23.08 -2.71 23.49
C LEU A 92 -23.28 -3.28 24.91
N GLY A 93 -22.28 -3.23 25.79
CA GLY A 93 -22.28 -3.93 27.08
C GLY A 93 -22.44 -5.44 26.94
N LYS A 94 -22.06 -6.02 25.79
CA LYS A 94 -22.24 -7.44 25.46
C LYS A 94 -20.89 -8.14 25.29
N LYS A 95 -20.89 -9.46 25.46
CA LYS A 95 -19.79 -10.35 25.04
C LYS A 95 -20.16 -11.09 23.78
N ALA A 96 -19.16 -11.42 22.97
CA ALA A 96 -19.32 -12.19 21.75
C ALA A 96 -18.12 -13.12 21.53
N THR A 97 -18.33 -14.14 20.72
CA THR A 97 -17.30 -15.05 20.24
C THR A 97 -17.27 -14.98 18.72
N ILE A 98 -16.08 -14.83 18.14
CA ILE A 98 -15.83 -14.97 16.71
C ILE A 98 -14.86 -16.15 16.49
N SER A 99 -15.24 -17.07 15.61
CA SER A 99 -14.42 -18.23 15.23
C SER A 99 -14.23 -18.25 13.71
N ARG A 100 -12.98 -18.32 13.26
CA ARG A 100 -12.61 -18.38 11.84
C ARG A 100 -11.71 -19.59 11.59
N ASN A 101 -11.94 -20.27 10.47
CA ASN A 101 -11.04 -21.31 9.97
C ASN A 101 -10.43 -20.90 8.62
N VAL A 102 -9.25 -21.45 8.31
CA VAL A 102 -8.49 -21.07 7.10
C VAL A 102 -9.14 -21.57 5.80
N LYS A 103 -9.97 -22.61 5.84
CA LYS A 103 -10.74 -23.07 4.67
C LYS A 103 -11.77 -22.05 4.20
N SER A 104 -12.35 -21.26 5.12
CA SER A 104 -13.40 -20.29 4.82
C SER A 104 -13.19 -18.97 5.60
N PRO A 105 -12.09 -18.24 5.34
CA PRO A 105 -11.65 -17.13 6.17
C PRO A 105 -12.59 -15.92 6.12
N LYS A 106 -13.41 -15.81 5.06
CA LYS A 106 -14.40 -14.74 4.87
C LYS A 106 -15.76 -15.03 5.53
N ALA A 107 -15.98 -16.22 6.08
CA ALA A 107 -17.24 -16.63 6.68
C ALA A 107 -17.04 -17.01 8.16
N PRO A 108 -16.79 -16.03 9.05
CA PRO A 108 -16.65 -16.28 10.48
C PRO A 108 -17.96 -16.80 11.09
N LYS A 109 -17.86 -17.68 12.08
CA LYS A 109 -18.96 -18.02 12.98
C LYS A 109 -18.96 -17.04 14.14
N ILE A 110 -20.06 -16.29 14.31
CA ILE A 110 -20.23 -15.30 15.38
C ILE A 110 -21.32 -15.78 16.34
N THR A 111 -21.12 -15.62 17.64
CA THR A 111 -22.08 -16.00 18.68
C THR A 111 -22.09 -14.97 19.82
N PRO A 112 -23.25 -14.47 20.28
CA PRO A 112 -24.59 -14.72 19.75
C PRO A 112 -24.78 -14.10 18.36
N ASP A 113 -25.70 -14.67 17.59
CA ASP A 113 -25.99 -14.21 16.24
C ASP A 113 -26.92 -12.98 16.26
N ASP A 114 -26.32 -11.82 16.52
CA ASP A 114 -27.00 -10.53 16.70
C ASP A 114 -26.52 -9.53 15.62
N PRO A 115 -27.44 -8.85 14.89
CA PRO A 115 -27.07 -7.88 13.85
C PRO A 115 -26.15 -6.75 14.33
N ALA A 116 -26.32 -6.26 15.56
CA ALA A 116 -25.47 -5.21 16.12
C ALA A 116 -24.05 -5.73 16.41
N ILE A 117 -23.92 -6.99 16.84
CA ILE A 117 -22.61 -7.64 17.04
C ILE A 117 -21.91 -7.87 15.69
N ARG A 118 -22.65 -8.34 14.67
CA ARG A 118 -22.11 -8.50 13.31
C ARG A 118 -21.58 -7.17 12.76
N ALA A 119 -22.33 -6.08 12.92
CA ALA A 119 -21.92 -4.75 12.49
C ALA A 119 -20.62 -4.28 13.17
N VAL A 120 -20.39 -4.64 14.44
CA VAL A 120 -19.13 -4.34 15.14
C VAL A 120 -17.96 -5.13 14.54
N PHE A 121 -18.12 -6.42 14.27
CA PHE A 121 -17.05 -7.21 13.63
C PHE A 121 -16.79 -6.78 12.18
N GLU A 122 -17.83 -6.42 11.42
CA GLU A 122 -17.67 -5.84 10.08
C GLU A 122 -16.96 -4.48 10.12
N HIS A 123 -17.20 -3.68 11.16
CA HIS A 123 -16.47 -2.44 11.37
C HIS A 123 -15.00 -2.71 11.72
N VAL A 124 -14.69 -3.63 12.64
CA VAL A 124 -13.30 -4.03 12.94
C VAL A 124 -12.61 -4.62 11.72
N GLN A 125 -13.30 -5.43 10.91
CA GLN A 125 -12.74 -5.98 9.68
C GLN A 125 -12.46 -4.90 8.62
N ARG A 126 -13.26 -3.82 8.61
CA ARG A 126 -12.99 -2.64 7.78
C ARG A 126 -11.84 -1.81 8.31
N HIS A 127 -11.50 -1.91 9.60
CA HIS A 127 -10.39 -1.22 10.24
C HIS A 127 -9.30 -2.20 10.73
N PRO A 128 -8.56 -2.88 9.83
CA PRO A 128 -7.53 -3.83 10.20
C PRO A 128 -6.26 -3.18 10.80
N GLU A 129 -6.22 -1.85 10.92
CA GLU A 129 -5.05 -1.07 11.33
C GLU A 129 -4.73 -1.19 12.84
N PHE A 130 -5.29 -2.17 13.55
CA PHE A 130 -5.03 -2.38 14.98
C PHE A 130 -3.70 -3.09 15.26
N SER A 131 -3.05 -3.70 14.26
CA SER A 131 -1.74 -4.33 14.42
C SER A 131 -0.63 -3.41 13.92
N LEU A 132 0.42 -3.26 14.72
CA LEU A 132 1.64 -2.54 14.35
C LEU A 132 2.85 -3.43 14.58
N SER A 133 3.65 -3.61 13.54
CA SER A 133 4.96 -4.26 13.58
C SER A 133 6.06 -3.26 13.21
N ARG A 134 7.32 -3.58 13.52
CA ARG A 134 8.46 -2.76 13.09
C ARG A 134 8.50 -2.51 11.56
N ARG A 135 8.08 -3.51 10.77
CA ARG A 135 7.98 -3.37 9.31
C ARG A 135 6.97 -2.29 8.89
N GLU A 136 5.88 -2.12 9.63
CA GLU A 136 4.90 -1.06 9.37
C GLU A 136 5.41 0.31 9.80
N ILE A 137 6.12 0.40 10.94
CA ILE A 137 6.80 1.63 11.36
C ILE A 137 7.71 2.17 10.24
N ILE A 138 8.55 1.30 9.66
CA ILE A 138 9.45 1.68 8.57
C ILE A 138 8.69 2.26 7.37
N LYS A 139 7.52 1.72 7.03
CA LYS A 139 6.70 2.22 5.91
C LYS A 139 6.16 3.63 6.14
N TYR A 140 5.89 4.01 7.38
CA TYR A 140 5.38 5.35 7.69
C TYR A 140 6.51 6.38 7.82
N VAL A 141 7.67 5.96 8.32
CA VAL A 141 8.78 6.86 8.66
C VAL A 141 9.78 6.99 7.51
N LEU A 142 10.28 5.88 6.98
CA LEU A 142 11.43 5.84 6.07
C LEU A 142 11.07 5.68 4.59
N ALA A 143 9.81 5.42 4.27
CA ALA A 143 9.37 5.30 2.88
C ALA A 143 9.55 6.60 2.08
N GLU A 144 9.68 6.48 0.76
CA GLU A 144 9.67 7.64 -0.12
C GLU A 144 8.35 8.42 -0.01
N PRO A 145 8.35 9.75 -0.25
CA PRO A 145 7.16 10.58 -0.04
C PRO A 145 5.88 10.10 -0.74
N GLY A 146 5.98 9.52 -1.95
CA GLY A 146 4.83 8.96 -2.67
C GLY A 146 4.28 7.72 -1.97
N VAL A 147 5.14 6.75 -1.66
CA VAL A 147 4.77 5.52 -0.94
C VAL A 147 4.25 5.83 0.46
N ARG A 148 4.86 6.79 1.17
CA ARG A 148 4.38 7.24 2.49
C ARG A 148 2.97 7.80 2.40
N ALA A 149 2.68 8.62 1.39
CA ALA A 149 1.32 9.12 1.18
C ALA A 149 0.33 7.98 0.95
N GLU A 150 0.67 7.00 0.11
CA GLU A 150 -0.17 5.83 -0.11
C GLU A 150 -0.43 5.04 1.18
N GLU A 151 0.61 4.73 1.96
CA GLU A 151 0.49 3.93 3.19
C GLU A 151 -0.27 4.69 4.29
N VAL A 152 -0.01 5.99 4.49
CA VAL A 152 -0.72 6.82 5.48
C VAL A 152 -2.17 7.08 5.05
N GLN A 153 -2.43 7.33 3.77
CA GLN A 153 -3.80 7.47 3.26
C GLN A 153 -4.56 6.15 3.33
N ALA A 154 -3.92 5.01 3.07
CA ALA A 154 -4.53 3.70 3.25
C ALA A 154 -4.93 3.47 4.71
N LEU A 155 -4.06 3.85 5.66
CA LEU A 155 -4.35 3.81 7.09
C LEU A 155 -5.56 4.69 7.47
N LEU A 156 -5.69 5.86 6.83
CA LEU A 156 -6.81 6.79 7.01
C LEU A 156 -8.05 6.45 6.14
N GLN A 157 -7.99 5.42 5.30
CA GLN A 157 -9.03 5.03 4.34
C GLN A 157 -9.39 6.10 3.31
N LEU A 158 -8.36 6.81 2.85
CA LEU A 158 -8.44 7.89 1.88
C LEU A 158 -7.96 7.48 0.48
N ASP A 159 -7.72 6.19 0.23
CA ASP A 159 -7.26 5.61 -1.05
C ASP A 159 -8.20 5.94 -2.23
N LYS A 160 -9.49 6.07 -1.95
CA LYS A 160 -10.50 6.46 -2.95
C LYS A 160 -10.33 7.89 -3.44
N LEU A 161 -9.70 8.77 -2.64
CA LEU A 161 -9.50 10.16 -3.03
C LEU A 161 -8.57 10.27 -4.25
N ASP A 162 -7.45 9.54 -4.21
CA ASP A 162 -6.49 9.50 -5.31
C ASP A 162 -7.04 8.76 -6.53
N THR A 163 -7.78 7.67 -6.31
CA THR A 163 -8.47 6.95 -7.40
C THR A 163 -9.44 7.87 -8.16
N THR A 164 -10.24 8.65 -7.43
CA THR A 164 -11.19 9.62 -8.01
C THR A 164 -10.45 10.73 -8.76
N ARG A 165 -9.35 11.25 -8.19
CA ARG A 165 -8.48 12.25 -8.84
C ARG A 165 -7.97 11.74 -10.20
N LYS A 166 -7.39 10.54 -10.22
CA LYS A 166 -6.87 9.90 -11.44
C LYS A 166 -7.95 9.70 -12.50
N LEU A 167 -9.17 9.34 -12.10
CA LEU A 167 -10.30 9.20 -13.02
C LEU A 167 -10.72 10.55 -13.61
N LEU A 168 -10.83 11.61 -12.80
CA LEU A 168 -11.16 12.95 -13.27
C LEU A 168 -10.10 13.50 -14.24
N LEU A 169 -8.81 13.23 -13.99
CA LEU A 169 -7.73 13.60 -14.91
C LEU A 169 -7.89 12.90 -16.26
N LYS A 170 -8.19 11.59 -16.27
CA LYS A 170 -8.44 10.83 -17.51
C LYS A 170 -9.62 11.41 -18.30
N ILE A 171 -10.70 11.78 -17.62
CA ILE A 171 -11.88 12.42 -18.23
C ILE A 171 -11.50 13.78 -18.83
N SER A 172 -10.74 14.61 -18.10
CA SER A 172 -10.26 15.90 -18.57
C SER A 172 -9.41 15.75 -19.84
N ASN A 173 -8.44 14.83 -19.84
CA ASN A 173 -7.57 14.60 -20.99
C ASN A 173 -8.33 14.09 -22.22
N ALA A 174 -9.31 13.20 -22.01
CA ALA A 174 -10.17 12.72 -23.08
C ALA A 174 -11.00 13.86 -23.70
N ALA A 175 -11.60 14.72 -22.87
CA ALA A 175 -12.39 15.86 -23.35
C ALA A 175 -11.53 16.88 -24.14
N THR A 176 -10.29 17.14 -23.71
CA THR A 176 -9.35 18.00 -24.45
C THR A 176 -9.00 17.42 -25.82
N ARG A 177 -8.78 16.11 -25.90
CA ARG A 177 -8.51 15.43 -27.18
C ARG A 177 -9.72 15.50 -28.12
N ASP A 178 -10.92 15.23 -27.62
CA ASP A 178 -12.15 15.33 -28.41
C ASP A 178 -12.36 16.76 -28.93
N LEU A 179 -12.06 17.78 -28.12
CA LEU A 179 -12.16 19.18 -28.52
C LEU A 179 -11.27 19.51 -29.73
N LYS A 180 -10.03 18.99 -29.77
CA LYS A 180 -9.11 19.21 -30.89
C LYS A 180 -9.67 18.65 -32.20
N ALA A 181 -10.34 17.50 -32.16
CA ALA A 181 -11.00 16.93 -33.34
C ALA A 181 -12.17 17.82 -33.81
N LEU A 182 -13.01 18.29 -32.88
CA LEU A 182 -14.14 19.17 -33.18
C LEU A 182 -13.70 20.55 -33.70
N GLU A 183 -12.55 21.05 -33.24
CA GLU A 183 -11.94 22.26 -33.78
C GLU A 183 -11.57 22.09 -35.26
N GLY A 184 -10.93 20.97 -35.61
CA GLY A 184 -10.64 20.63 -37.01
C GLY A 184 -11.90 20.53 -37.87
N GLU A 185 -12.98 19.92 -37.38
CA GLU A 185 -14.27 19.86 -38.07
C GLU A 185 -14.88 21.26 -38.32
N ARG A 186 -14.84 22.13 -37.30
CA ARG A 186 -15.33 23.53 -37.39
C ARG A 186 -14.56 24.29 -38.47
N ASP A 187 -13.23 24.19 -38.45
CA ASP A 187 -12.36 24.97 -39.35
C ASP A 187 -12.50 24.50 -40.80
N ARG A 188 -12.58 23.18 -41.03
CA ARG A 188 -12.91 22.62 -42.35
C ARG A 188 -14.25 23.14 -42.87
N ALA A 189 -15.31 23.09 -42.05
CA ALA A 189 -16.62 23.58 -42.44
C ALA A 189 -16.64 25.08 -42.76
N ALA A 190 -15.83 25.88 -42.05
CA ALA A 190 -15.66 27.31 -42.33
C ALA A 190 -15.02 27.54 -43.71
N THR A 191 -13.95 26.80 -44.03
CA THR A 191 -13.29 26.86 -45.34
C THR A 191 -14.24 26.48 -46.49
N HIS A 192 -15.07 25.45 -46.31
CA HIS A 192 -16.07 25.05 -47.31
C HIS A 192 -17.12 26.15 -47.55
N LEU A 193 -17.59 26.81 -46.48
CA LEU A 193 -18.52 27.92 -46.58
C LEU A 193 -17.90 29.14 -47.27
N MET A 194 -16.64 29.46 -46.93
CA MET A 194 -15.87 30.53 -47.56
C MET A 194 -15.72 30.32 -49.06
N SER A 195 -15.37 29.09 -49.45
CA SER A 195 -15.24 28.71 -50.86
C SER A 195 -16.57 28.80 -51.60
N ALA A 196 -17.66 28.25 -51.04
CA ALA A 196 -18.98 28.27 -51.68
C ALA A 196 -19.55 29.69 -51.87
N LEU A 197 -19.25 30.60 -50.94
CA LEU A 197 -19.72 31.99 -51.02
C LEU A 197 -18.71 32.94 -51.68
N GLY A 198 -17.48 32.50 -51.96
CA GLY A 198 -16.41 33.35 -52.47
C GLY A 198 -16.02 34.48 -51.51
N ILE A 199 -16.05 34.21 -50.19
CA ILE A 199 -15.74 35.20 -49.14
C ILE A 199 -14.41 34.87 -48.47
N ALA A 200 -13.66 35.91 -48.08
CA ALA A 200 -12.36 35.77 -47.42
C ALA A 200 -12.45 35.37 -45.94
N GLU A 201 -13.60 35.55 -45.31
CA GLU A 201 -13.82 35.21 -43.89
C GLU A 201 -15.31 34.98 -43.59
N VAL A 202 -15.60 34.06 -42.67
CA VAL A 202 -16.96 33.79 -42.19
C VAL A 202 -17.37 34.82 -41.14
N LYS A 203 -17.68 36.05 -41.57
CA LYS A 203 -18.26 37.10 -40.72
C LYS A 203 -19.65 37.50 -41.22
N ALA A 204 -20.54 37.89 -40.32
CA ALA A 204 -21.91 38.26 -40.68
C ALA A 204 -21.96 39.34 -41.78
N ALA A 205 -21.08 40.34 -41.73
CA ALA A 205 -21.03 41.42 -42.73
C ALA A 205 -20.60 40.93 -44.11
N THR A 206 -19.54 40.10 -44.21
CA THR A 206 -19.05 39.56 -45.48
C THR A 206 -20.05 38.59 -46.10
N LEU A 207 -20.67 37.75 -45.26
CA LEU A 207 -21.69 36.79 -45.65
C LEU A 207 -22.95 37.50 -46.18
N LEU A 208 -23.47 38.50 -45.45
CA LEU A 208 -24.64 39.28 -45.88
C LEU A 208 -24.36 40.07 -47.15
N ALA A 209 -23.17 40.67 -47.30
CA ALA A 209 -22.79 41.40 -48.51
C ALA A 209 -22.81 40.48 -49.74
N ALA A 210 -22.15 39.32 -49.65
CA ALA A 210 -22.09 38.36 -50.76
C ALA A 210 -23.47 37.77 -51.11
N VAL A 211 -24.26 37.43 -50.10
CA VAL A 211 -25.62 36.89 -50.25
C VAL A 211 -26.58 37.93 -50.85
N ASN A 212 -26.56 39.18 -50.37
CA ASN A 212 -27.52 40.20 -50.81
C ASN A 212 -27.32 40.61 -52.28
N VAL A 213 -26.09 40.53 -52.80
CA VAL A 213 -25.83 40.71 -54.24
C VAL A 213 -26.63 39.71 -55.07
N LYS A 214 -26.67 38.43 -54.66
CA LYS A 214 -27.41 37.38 -55.38
C LYS A 214 -28.91 37.42 -55.12
N ARG A 215 -29.33 37.86 -53.93
CA ARG A 215 -30.75 38.10 -53.61
C ARG A 215 -31.35 39.22 -54.47
N ALA A 216 -30.60 40.28 -54.74
CA ALA A 216 -31.02 41.37 -55.62
C ALA A 216 -31.26 40.89 -57.07
N THR A 217 -30.41 39.98 -57.59
CA THR A 217 -30.60 39.34 -58.92
C THR A 217 -31.91 38.55 -59.03
N LEU A 218 -32.45 38.10 -57.89
CA LEU A 218 -33.69 37.33 -57.79
C LEU A 218 -34.91 38.17 -57.38
N ASP A 219 -34.76 39.49 -57.25
CA ASP A 219 -35.78 40.41 -56.72
C ASP A 219 -36.23 40.08 -55.28
N LEU A 220 -35.36 39.43 -54.49
CA LEU A 220 -35.63 39.09 -53.11
C LEU A 220 -35.25 40.24 -52.16
N PRO A 221 -36.00 40.46 -51.06
CA PRO A 221 -35.63 41.45 -50.05
C PRO A 221 -34.24 41.17 -49.49
N ALA A 222 -33.44 42.23 -49.33
CA ALA A 222 -32.13 42.15 -48.70
C ALA A 222 -32.24 41.72 -47.23
N LEU A 223 -31.37 40.82 -46.80
CA LEU A 223 -31.23 40.43 -45.41
C LEU A 223 -30.43 41.49 -44.66
N THR A 224 -31.00 42.02 -43.58
CA THR A 224 -30.36 43.06 -42.75
C THR A 224 -29.55 42.48 -41.60
N LYS A 225 -29.82 41.24 -41.19
CA LYS A 225 -29.19 40.58 -40.06
C LYS A 225 -29.10 39.06 -40.28
N LEU A 226 -28.01 38.46 -39.79
CA LEU A 226 -27.80 37.02 -39.80
C LEU A 226 -27.96 36.47 -38.38
N GLU A 227 -29.14 35.95 -38.06
CA GLU A 227 -29.44 35.26 -36.81
C GLU A 227 -29.14 33.75 -36.93
N ALA A 228 -29.25 33.01 -35.82
CA ALA A 228 -28.97 31.57 -35.81
C ALA A 228 -29.88 30.76 -36.75
N THR A 229 -31.10 31.24 -36.97
CA THR A 229 -32.13 30.61 -37.81
C THR A 229 -32.31 31.26 -39.18
N THR A 230 -31.63 32.38 -39.47
CA THR A 230 -31.76 33.07 -40.75
C THR A 230 -31.36 32.15 -41.89
N SER A 231 -32.24 31.97 -42.86
CA SER A 231 -31.97 31.22 -44.08
C SER A 231 -31.66 32.20 -45.21
N ILE A 232 -30.51 32.01 -45.84
CA ILE A 232 -30.06 32.89 -46.93
C ILE A 232 -30.88 32.69 -48.21
N ARG A 233 -31.65 31.59 -48.26
CA ARG A 233 -32.59 31.24 -49.34
C ARG A 233 -34.04 31.67 -49.08
N ASP A 234 -34.32 32.42 -48.00
CA ASP A 234 -35.67 32.85 -47.66
C ASP A 234 -36.30 33.70 -48.77
N GLY A 235 -37.53 33.36 -49.16
CA GLY A 235 -38.26 34.01 -50.26
C GLY A 235 -38.06 33.38 -51.64
N LEU A 236 -37.19 32.38 -51.79
CA LEU A 236 -37.16 31.56 -53.00
C LEU A 236 -38.45 30.72 -53.09
N GLU A 237 -39.36 31.06 -54.01
CA GLU A 237 -40.56 30.25 -54.25
C GLU A 237 -40.18 28.85 -54.74
N THR A 238 -40.79 27.82 -54.16
CA THR A 238 -40.85 26.47 -54.74
C THR A 238 -41.84 26.47 -55.91
N GLN A 239 -41.57 27.24 -56.97
CA GLN A 239 -42.39 27.14 -58.19
C GLN A 239 -42.16 25.79 -58.86
N GLY A 240 -43.20 24.96 -58.88
CA GLY A 240 -43.24 23.73 -59.64
C GLY A 240 -43.11 23.99 -61.14
N GLY A 241 -42.33 23.16 -61.83
CA GLY A 241 -42.39 23.03 -63.29
C GLY A 241 -41.06 23.05 -64.04
N VAL A 242 -39.98 23.54 -63.44
CA VAL A 242 -38.62 23.33 -63.96
C VAL A 242 -37.80 22.80 -62.80
N SER A 243 -37.51 21.49 -62.81
CA SER A 243 -36.52 20.89 -61.93
C SER A 243 -35.30 21.81 -61.92
N ALA A 244 -34.94 22.38 -60.77
CA ALA A 244 -33.62 22.98 -60.63
C ALA A 244 -32.60 21.97 -61.19
N PRO A 245 -31.60 22.40 -61.98
CA PRO A 245 -30.58 21.47 -62.42
C PRO A 245 -30.00 20.81 -61.17
N LYS A 246 -30.09 19.47 -61.07
CA LYS A 246 -29.63 18.74 -59.88
C LYS A 246 -28.13 18.96 -59.62
N VAL A 247 -27.40 19.44 -60.64
CA VAL A 247 -25.98 19.80 -60.58
C VAL A 247 -25.85 21.33 -60.76
N PRO A 248 -25.46 22.08 -59.73
CA PRO A 248 -25.21 23.52 -59.84
C PRO A 248 -23.96 23.80 -60.67
N LYS A 249 -24.10 24.21 -61.93
CA LYS A 249 -23.00 24.25 -62.93
C LYS A 249 -21.76 25.02 -62.45
N VAL A 250 -21.94 26.21 -61.88
CA VAL A 250 -20.82 27.08 -61.43
C VAL A 250 -20.07 26.45 -60.25
N GLN A 251 -20.79 25.98 -59.23
CA GLN A 251 -20.18 25.32 -58.07
C GLN A 251 -19.52 24.00 -58.46
N ALA A 252 -20.19 23.20 -59.30
CA ALA A 252 -19.66 21.95 -59.79
C ALA A 252 -18.34 22.17 -60.55
N LYS A 253 -18.23 23.20 -61.41
CA LYS A 253 -16.97 23.56 -62.05
C LYS A 253 -15.85 23.86 -61.04
N THR A 254 -16.14 24.65 -60.00
CA THR A 254 -15.15 24.98 -58.97
C THR A 254 -14.74 23.75 -58.14
N GLU A 255 -15.69 22.93 -57.71
CA GLU A 255 -15.40 21.73 -56.92
C GLU A 255 -14.74 20.61 -57.74
N ILE A 256 -15.08 20.49 -59.03
CA ILE A 256 -14.37 19.63 -60.00
C ILE A 256 -12.94 20.11 -60.19
N ALA A 257 -12.71 21.41 -60.36
CA ALA A 257 -11.36 21.97 -60.46
C ALA A 257 -10.55 21.73 -59.18
N ASN A 258 -11.15 21.92 -57.99
CA ASN A 258 -10.49 21.65 -56.72
C ASN A 258 -10.18 20.15 -56.55
N GLY A 259 -11.10 19.27 -56.93
CA GLY A 259 -10.90 17.82 -56.91
C GLY A 259 -9.84 17.36 -57.90
N LEU A 260 -9.79 17.97 -59.09
CA LEU A 260 -8.74 17.77 -60.08
C LEU A 260 -7.38 18.15 -59.50
N THR A 261 -7.24 19.37 -58.98
CA THR A 261 -6.01 19.84 -58.34
C THR A 261 -5.59 18.95 -57.18
N ALA A 262 -6.52 18.49 -56.35
CA ALA A 262 -6.20 17.61 -55.22
C ALA A 262 -5.72 16.21 -55.67
N LEU A 263 -6.29 15.66 -56.74
CA LEU A 263 -5.85 14.38 -57.32
C LEU A 263 -4.53 14.52 -58.07
N GLU A 264 -4.33 15.60 -58.82
CA GLU A 264 -3.08 15.92 -59.51
C GLU A 264 -1.95 16.16 -58.52
N ALA A 265 -2.23 16.83 -57.40
CA ALA A 265 -1.27 17.07 -56.33
C ALA A 265 -0.64 15.78 -55.80
N ILE A 266 -1.34 14.65 -55.82
CA ILE A 266 -0.77 13.35 -55.39
C ILE A 266 0.36 12.90 -56.34
N LYS A 267 0.30 13.29 -57.61
CA LYS A 267 1.26 12.92 -58.66
C LYS A 267 2.33 13.99 -58.91
N THR A 268 2.35 15.08 -58.15
CA THR A 268 3.34 16.13 -58.39
C THR A 268 4.72 15.73 -57.84
N PRO A 269 5.81 16.18 -58.49
CA PRO A 269 7.17 15.95 -57.99
C PRO A 269 7.39 16.49 -56.56
N GLU A 270 6.68 17.55 -56.18
CA GLU A 270 6.76 18.11 -54.83
C GLU A 270 6.15 17.18 -53.78
N THR A 271 5.00 16.56 -54.07
CA THR A 271 4.37 15.60 -53.16
C THR A 271 5.17 14.31 -53.11
N GLU A 272 5.69 13.85 -54.25
CA GLU A 272 6.61 12.72 -54.31
C GLU A 272 7.86 12.95 -53.45
N ALA A 273 8.42 14.17 -53.47
CA ALA A 273 9.54 14.54 -52.61
C ALA A 273 9.16 14.52 -51.12
N VAL A 274 7.99 15.05 -50.74
CA VAL A 274 7.50 15.02 -49.34
C VAL A 274 7.26 13.58 -48.88
N TRP A 275 6.62 12.76 -49.71
CA TRP A 275 6.36 11.35 -49.37
C TRP A 275 7.66 10.57 -49.30
N SER A 276 8.62 10.83 -50.19
CA SER A 276 9.97 10.27 -50.14
C SER A 276 10.70 10.67 -48.85
N GLU A 277 10.59 11.91 -48.40
CA GLU A 277 11.18 12.35 -47.12
C GLU A 277 10.60 11.57 -45.93
N VAL A 278 9.28 11.33 -45.94
CA VAL A 278 8.62 10.51 -44.91
C VAL A 278 9.05 9.05 -45.02
N VAL A 279 9.18 8.50 -46.24
CA VAL A 279 9.68 7.14 -46.48
C VAL A 279 11.13 7.00 -46.00
N ASP A 280 11.99 7.98 -46.26
CA ASP A 280 13.38 7.98 -45.79
C ASP A 280 13.43 8.02 -44.25
N ALA A 281 12.58 8.85 -43.63
CA ALA A 281 12.50 8.95 -42.18
C ALA A 281 11.97 7.64 -41.55
N LEU A 282 10.95 7.01 -42.13
CA LEU A 282 10.43 5.71 -41.70
C LEU A 282 11.44 4.58 -41.95
N THR A 283 12.19 4.63 -43.05
CA THR A 283 13.23 3.66 -43.39
C THR A 283 14.41 3.75 -42.42
N ALA A 284 14.83 4.96 -42.05
CA ALA A 284 15.84 5.19 -41.01
C ALA A 284 15.42 4.63 -39.64
N LEU A 285 14.11 4.54 -39.37
CA LEU A 285 13.57 3.96 -38.15
C LEU A 285 13.51 2.42 -38.15
N LYS A 286 13.63 1.75 -39.31
CA LYS A 286 13.54 0.29 -39.43
C LYS A 286 14.56 -0.45 -38.57
N GLU A 287 15.79 0.04 -38.50
CA GLU A 287 16.84 -0.56 -37.67
C GLU A 287 16.50 -0.54 -36.16
N ASN A 288 15.58 0.34 -35.75
CA ASN A 288 15.13 0.49 -34.37
C ASN A 288 13.64 0.14 -34.19
N GLU A 289 12.99 -0.53 -35.14
CA GLU A 289 11.55 -0.82 -35.08
C GLU A 289 11.15 -1.63 -33.84
N ALA A 290 11.95 -2.61 -33.44
CA ALA A 290 11.73 -3.37 -32.21
C ALA A 290 11.72 -2.48 -30.96
N LYS A 291 12.55 -1.42 -30.94
CA LYS A 291 12.60 -0.45 -29.83
C LYS A 291 11.39 0.48 -29.83
N LEU A 292 10.79 0.75 -30.99
CA LEU A 292 9.57 1.56 -31.12
C LEU A 292 8.34 0.85 -30.54
N VAL A 293 8.28 -0.48 -30.65
CA VAL A 293 7.27 -1.33 -29.98
C VAL A 293 7.48 -1.29 -28.46
N ASP A 294 8.74 -1.28 -28.02
CA ASP A 294 9.16 -1.33 -26.63
C ASP A 294 9.33 0.05 -25.95
N ILE A 295 8.87 1.17 -26.54
CA ILE A 295 9.00 2.51 -25.91
C ILE A 295 8.41 2.53 -24.48
N THR A 296 7.36 1.74 -24.24
CA THR A 296 6.73 1.59 -22.91
C THR A 296 7.64 0.93 -21.87
N ARG A 297 8.72 0.27 -22.29
CA ARG A 297 9.70 -0.42 -21.44
C ARG A 297 10.61 0.53 -20.67
N ASP A 298 10.72 1.81 -21.05
CA ASP A 298 11.52 2.79 -20.27
C ASP A 298 11.08 2.85 -18.81
N GLY A 299 9.75 2.81 -18.57
CA GLY A 299 9.20 2.78 -17.21
C GLY A 299 9.61 1.53 -16.43
N MET A 300 9.65 0.37 -17.09
CA MET A 300 10.13 -0.89 -16.49
C MET A 300 11.62 -0.83 -16.17
N LEU A 301 12.45 -0.29 -17.08
CA LEU A 301 13.89 -0.14 -16.87
C LEU A 301 14.21 0.87 -15.77
N ALA A 302 13.42 1.94 -15.65
CA ALA A 302 13.51 2.87 -14.53
C ALA A 302 13.26 2.14 -13.20
N THR A 303 12.18 1.35 -13.13
CA THR A 303 11.88 0.53 -11.95
C THR A 303 12.97 -0.52 -11.68
N ALA A 304 13.59 -1.09 -12.73
CA ALA A 304 14.68 -2.04 -12.57
C ALA A 304 15.95 -1.39 -11.99
N LEU A 305 16.25 -0.13 -12.30
CA LEU A 305 17.32 0.63 -11.63
C LEU A 305 17.01 0.85 -10.16
N ASP A 306 15.76 1.20 -9.84
CA ASP A 306 15.32 1.46 -8.47
C ASP A 306 15.35 0.19 -7.59
N LEU A 307 15.07 -0.98 -8.18
CA LEU A 307 15.00 -2.27 -7.49
C LEU A 307 16.32 -3.06 -7.47
N PHE A 308 17.36 -2.60 -8.17
CA PHE A 308 18.62 -3.33 -8.24
C PHE A 308 19.39 -3.23 -6.91
N ASP A 309 19.68 -4.39 -6.32
CA ASP A 309 20.28 -4.53 -4.98
C ASP A 309 21.81 -4.42 -4.97
N ASN A 310 22.41 -4.03 -6.10
CA ASN A 310 23.86 -4.01 -6.35
C ASN A 310 24.51 -5.40 -6.39
N GLU A 311 23.74 -6.45 -6.64
CA GLU A 311 24.31 -7.80 -6.79
C GLU A 311 23.57 -8.61 -7.86
N HIS A 312 22.25 -8.56 -7.91
CA HIS A 312 21.41 -9.35 -8.80
C HIS A 312 20.40 -8.48 -9.56
N CYS A 313 20.25 -8.76 -10.84
CA CYS A 313 19.21 -8.14 -11.67
C CYS A 313 17.82 -8.43 -11.06
N PRO A 314 16.98 -7.41 -10.77
CA PRO A 314 15.71 -7.59 -10.07
C PRO A 314 14.61 -8.27 -10.91
N VAL A 315 14.92 -8.62 -12.17
CA VAL A 315 13.99 -9.26 -13.11
C VAL A 315 14.35 -10.72 -13.35
N CYS A 316 15.63 -11.02 -13.54
CA CYS A 316 16.09 -12.36 -13.92
C CYS A 316 17.08 -12.99 -12.94
N GLU A 317 17.35 -12.33 -11.80
CA GLU A 317 18.22 -12.78 -10.70
C GLU A 317 19.65 -13.13 -11.13
N THR A 318 20.07 -12.73 -12.33
CA THR A 318 21.44 -12.89 -12.79
C THR A 318 22.33 -11.96 -11.98
N ALA A 319 23.48 -12.46 -11.52
CA ALA A 319 24.47 -11.64 -10.83
C ALA A 319 25.10 -10.62 -11.79
N TRP A 320 25.23 -9.37 -11.36
CA TRP A 320 25.78 -8.27 -12.16
C TRP A 320 26.70 -7.39 -11.31
N GLU A 321 27.74 -6.85 -11.95
CA GLU A 321 28.52 -5.78 -11.34
C GLU A 321 27.68 -4.48 -11.31
N PRO A 322 27.67 -3.72 -10.20
CA PRO A 322 26.77 -2.59 -10.04
C PRO A 322 26.90 -1.46 -11.05
N THR A 323 28.12 -1.09 -11.42
CA THR A 323 28.36 -0.03 -12.39
C THR A 323 27.99 -0.48 -13.80
N GLU A 324 28.23 -1.74 -14.13
CA GLU A 324 27.90 -2.35 -15.40
C GLU A 324 26.38 -2.46 -15.60
N PHE A 325 25.64 -2.92 -14.58
CA PHE A 325 24.18 -2.99 -14.64
C PHE A 325 23.56 -1.61 -14.88
N ARG A 326 23.97 -0.62 -14.09
CA ARG A 326 23.45 0.76 -14.22
C ARG A 326 23.78 1.33 -15.59
N ALA A 327 25.03 1.17 -16.05
CA ALA A 327 25.45 1.65 -17.36
C ALA A 327 24.63 0.99 -18.49
N VAL A 328 24.40 -0.33 -18.45
CA VAL A 328 23.60 -1.04 -19.45
C VAL A 328 22.15 -0.56 -19.44
N VAL A 329 21.52 -0.47 -18.27
CA VAL A 329 20.11 -0.06 -18.18
C VAL A 329 19.93 1.41 -18.56
N GLU A 330 20.79 2.32 -18.10
CA GLU A 330 20.75 3.73 -18.50
C GLU A 330 20.99 3.92 -20.00
N THR A 331 21.93 3.16 -20.58
CA THR A 331 22.15 3.16 -22.04
C THR A 331 20.91 2.71 -22.79
N GLN A 332 20.25 1.65 -22.35
CA GLN A 332 18.99 1.17 -22.95
C GLN A 332 17.87 2.21 -22.84
N ARG A 333 17.74 2.87 -21.68
CA ARG A 333 16.76 3.94 -21.48
C ARG A 333 17.00 5.14 -22.36
N GLU A 334 18.25 5.57 -22.51
CA GLU A 334 18.58 6.70 -23.38
C GLU A 334 18.29 6.38 -24.84
N GLN A 335 18.55 5.14 -25.27
CA GLN A 335 18.15 4.66 -26.59
C GLN A 335 16.64 4.66 -26.79
N LEU A 336 15.85 4.25 -25.79
CA LEU A 336 14.37 4.29 -25.87
C LEU A 336 13.83 5.72 -25.91
N LYS A 337 14.40 6.65 -25.14
CA LYS A 337 14.04 8.08 -25.21
C LYS A 337 14.36 8.68 -26.57
N THR A 338 15.51 8.34 -27.12
CA THR A 338 15.92 8.78 -28.46
C THR A 338 14.93 8.23 -29.51
N ALA A 339 14.57 6.96 -29.41
CA ALA A 339 13.57 6.35 -30.29
C ALA A 339 12.18 7.00 -30.16
N ALA A 340 11.77 7.37 -28.95
CA ALA A 340 10.51 8.08 -28.71
C ALA A 340 10.50 9.50 -29.31
N ALA A 341 11.61 10.23 -29.18
CA ALA A 341 11.76 11.56 -29.78
C ALA A 341 11.74 11.50 -31.33
N GLU A 342 12.45 10.52 -31.90
CA GLU A 342 12.43 10.31 -33.35
C GLU A 342 11.05 9.89 -33.85
N ARG A 343 10.34 9.03 -33.12
CA ARG A 343 8.94 8.70 -33.43
C ARG A 343 8.05 9.95 -33.46
N GLU A 344 8.13 10.80 -32.44
CA GLU A 344 7.34 12.05 -32.39
C GLU A 344 7.69 12.98 -33.56
N ARG A 345 8.96 13.05 -33.95
CA ARG A 345 9.40 13.81 -35.12
C ARG A 345 8.76 13.27 -36.41
N VAL A 346 8.78 11.95 -36.62
CA VAL A 346 8.21 11.33 -37.83
C VAL A 346 6.68 11.41 -37.85
N GLU A 347 6.00 11.25 -36.71
CA GLU A 347 4.55 11.46 -36.61
C GLU A 347 4.15 12.90 -37.03
N LYS A 348 4.98 13.91 -36.73
CA LYS A 348 4.78 15.29 -37.21
C LYS A 348 4.98 15.44 -38.72
N LEU A 349 5.89 14.68 -39.32
CA LEU A 349 6.10 14.67 -40.78
C LEU A 349 4.97 13.93 -41.52
N ILE A 350 4.37 12.92 -40.88
CA ILE A 350 3.23 12.17 -41.41
C ILE A 350 1.93 12.99 -41.39
N GLU A 351 1.74 13.86 -40.39
CA GLU A 351 0.48 14.59 -40.18
C GLU A 351 -0.01 15.37 -41.43
N PRO A 352 0.82 16.16 -42.15
CA PRO A 352 0.39 16.81 -43.39
C PRO A 352 -0.09 15.82 -44.47
N VAL A 353 0.53 14.64 -44.57
CA VAL A 353 0.16 13.59 -45.53
C VAL A 353 -1.20 13.00 -45.17
N VAL A 354 -1.41 12.67 -43.89
CA VAL A 354 -2.69 12.16 -43.37
C VAL A 354 -3.80 13.18 -43.61
N VAL A 355 -3.55 14.47 -43.35
CA VAL A 355 -4.52 15.54 -43.60
C VAL A 355 -4.88 15.65 -45.08
N ALA A 356 -3.90 15.53 -45.99
CA ALA A 356 -4.14 15.54 -47.43
C ALA A 356 -4.99 14.34 -47.87
N LEU A 357 -4.65 13.12 -47.43
CA LEU A 357 -5.38 11.90 -47.75
C LEU A 357 -6.83 11.94 -47.22
N GLU A 358 -7.04 12.32 -45.97
CA GLU A 358 -8.38 12.47 -45.37
C GLU A 358 -9.21 13.56 -46.05
N GLY A 359 -8.54 14.57 -46.63
CA GLY A 359 -9.16 15.63 -47.41
C GLY A 359 -9.77 15.15 -48.73
N LEU A 360 -9.26 14.06 -49.33
CA LEU A 360 -9.74 13.55 -50.62
C LEU A 360 -11.15 12.97 -50.51
N ARG A 361 -11.46 12.25 -49.43
CA ARG A 361 -12.75 11.59 -49.23
C ARG A 361 -13.97 12.52 -49.39
N PRO A 362 -14.09 13.66 -48.68
CA PRO A 362 -15.23 14.54 -48.84
C PRO A 362 -15.31 15.14 -50.25
N MET A 363 -14.18 15.43 -50.90
CA MET A 363 -14.17 15.94 -52.27
C MET A 363 -14.68 14.89 -53.27
N LEU A 364 -14.13 13.67 -53.23
CA LEU A 364 -14.49 12.58 -54.13
C LEU A 364 -15.94 12.14 -53.96
N ARG A 365 -16.47 12.15 -52.73
CA ARG A 365 -17.91 11.91 -52.48
C ARG A 365 -18.78 12.97 -53.15
N GLN A 366 -18.35 14.23 -53.12
CA GLN A 366 -19.08 15.31 -53.76
C GLN A 366 -19.05 15.19 -55.29
N LEU A 367 -17.91 14.80 -55.87
CA LEU A 367 -17.83 14.51 -57.31
C LEU A 367 -18.72 13.32 -57.71
N ALA A 368 -18.79 12.28 -56.88
CA ALA A 368 -19.69 11.15 -57.10
C ALA A 368 -21.17 11.56 -57.07
N VAL A 369 -21.54 12.51 -56.20
CA VAL A 369 -22.89 13.10 -56.17
C VAL A 369 -23.19 13.81 -57.49
N TYR A 370 -22.25 14.62 -58.01
CA TYR A 370 -22.44 15.27 -59.32
C TYR A 370 -22.55 14.26 -60.47
N ALA A 371 -21.69 13.26 -60.51
CA ALA A 371 -21.74 12.20 -61.52
C ALA A 371 -23.08 11.45 -61.52
N ARG A 372 -23.63 11.16 -60.35
CA ARG A 372 -24.95 10.53 -60.17
C ARG A 372 -26.10 11.44 -60.64
N ASP A 373 -26.00 12.73 -60.35
CA ASP A 373 -27.11 13.68 -60.51
C ASP A 373 -27.16 14.36 -61.88
N LEU A 374 -26.19 14.08 -62.77
CA LEU A 374 -26.24 14.48 -64.18
C LEU A 374 -27.49 13.94 -64.90
N PRO A 375 -27.98 14.62 -65.97
CA PRO A 375 -29.10 14.14 -66.79
C PRO A 375 -28.90 12.73 -67.34
N THR A 376 -27.65 12.40 -67.71
CA THR A 376 -27.18 11.06 -68.00
C THR A 376 -26.15 10.70 -66.92
N PRO A 377 -26.50 9.86 -65.93
CA PRO A 377 -25.58 9.51 -64.84
C PRO A 377 -24.30 8.88 -65.36
N LEU A 378 -23.17 9.27 -64.77
CA LEU A 378 -21.86 8.68 -65.02
C LEU A 378 -21.51 7.65 -63.95
N ALA A 379 -20.68 6.67 -64.31
CA ALA A 379 -20.05 5.77 -63.34
C ALA A 379 -19.21 6.59 -62.36
N PHE A 380 -19.33 6.28 -61.07
CA PHE A 380 -18.66 7.02 -59.98
C PHE A 380 -17.85 6.09 -59.06
N GLU A 381 -17.80 4.81 -59.37
CA GLU A 381 -17.02 3.78 -58.71
C GLU A 381 -15.54 4.16 -58.56
N PRO A 382 -14.87 4.75 -59.57
CA PRO A 382 -13.45 5.17 -59.43
C PRO A 382 -13.21 6.16 -58.29
N PHE A 383 -14.15 7.09 -58.04
CA PHE A 383 -14.04 8.02 -56.91
C PHE A 383 -14.16 7.30 -55.56
N ALA A 384 -15.02 6.29 -55.46
CA ALA A 384 -15.20 5.51 -54.25
C ALA A 384 -13.98 4.62 -53.95
N VAL A 385 -13.36 4.04 -55.00
CA VAL A 385 -12.12 3.26 -54.88
C VAL A 385 -10.99 4.11 -54.33
N VAL A 386 -10.76 5.29 -54.92
CA VAL A 386 -9.72 6.21 -54.46
C VAL A 386 -10.00 6.73 -53.04
N ALA A 387 -11.24 7.10 -52.73
CA ALA A 387 -11.58 7.57 -51.38
C ALA A 387 -11.35 6.49 -50.30
N LYS A 388 -11.69 5.23 -50.60
CA LYS A 388 -11.49 4.11 -49.67
C LYS A 388 -10.01 3.81 -49.45
N GLU A 389 -9.21 3.87 -50.52
CA GLU A 389 -7.78 3.64 -50.44
C GLU A 389 -7.04 4.79 -49.74
N ALA A 390 -7.45 6.05 -49.94
CA ALA A 390 -6.97 7.19 -49.15
C ALA A 390 -7.24 7.01 -47.65
N ASP A 391 -8.46 6.62 -47.28
CA ASP A 391 -8.81 6.35 -45.88
C ASP A 391 -7.94 5.24 -45.28
N ARG A 392 -7.75 4.13 -46.03
CA ARG A 392 -6.89 3.02 -45.59
C ARG A 392 -5.46 3.48 -45.36
N ARG A 393 -4.87 4.22 -46.31
CA ARG A 393 -3.51 4.75 -46.21
C ARG A 393 -3.36 5.71 -45.02
N ALA A 394 -4.32 6.61 -44.82
CA ALA A 394 -4.34 7.52 -43.68
C ALA A 394 -4.43 6.76 -42.33
N GLU A 395 -5.26 5.72 -42.25
CA GLU A 395 -5.39 4.88 -41.05
C GLU A 395 -4.08 4.14 -40.73
N VAL A 396 -3.45 3.53 -41.73
CA VAL A 396 -2.14 2.86 -41.58
C VAL A 396 -1.08 3.84 -41.07
N LEU A 397 -1.01 5.03 -41.67
CA LEU A 397 -0.08 6.07 -41.25
C LEU A 397 -0.33 6.57 -39.81
N ARG A 398 -1.59 6.70 -39.40
CA ARG A 398 -1.95 7.04 -38.01
C ARG A 398 -1.59 5.94 -37.00
N ASN A 399 -1.69 4.68 -37.40
CA ASN A 399 -1.28 3.54 -36.57
C ASN A 399 0.24 3.47 -36.40
N PHE A 400 0.99 4.04 -37.35
CA PHE A 400 2.45 4.20 -37.39
C PHE A 400 3.24 2.88 -37.50
N LEU A 401 2.83 1.84 -36.77
CA LEU A 401 3.40 0.48 -36.84
C LEU A 401 2.38 -0.49 -37.44
N PRO A 402 2.83 -1.51 -38.20
CA PRO A 402 4.23 -1.79 -38.59
C PRO A 402 4.80 -0.78 -39.61
N LEU A 403 6.12 -0.52 -39.58
CA LEU A 403 6.75 0.48 -40.46
C LEU A 403 6.71 0.07 -41.93
N ASP A 404 6.76 -1.24 -42.23
CA ASP A 404 6.61 -1.75 -43.60
C ASP A 404 5.26 -1.37 -44.21
N ASP A 405 4.19 -1.48 -43.43
CA ASP A 405 2.84 -1.10 -43.88
C ASP A 405 2.75 0.43 -44.07
N ALA A 406 3.34 1.21 -43.16
CA ALA A 406 3.39 2.66 -43.26
C ALA A 406 4.16 3.15 -44.50
N ILE A 407 5.30 2.52 -44.82
CA ILE A 407 6.07 2.82 -46.02
C ILE A 407 5.28 2.41 -47.28
N ALA A 408 4.66 1.23 -47.28
CA ALA A 408 3.84 0.77 -48.40
C ALA A 408 2.62 1.69 -48.65
N ALA A 409 2.09 2.32 -47.60
CA ALA A 409 1.00 3.30 -47.73
C ALA A 409 1.41 4.60 -48.43
N LEU A 410 2.72 4.89 -48.52
CA LEU A 410 3.32 6.06 -49.18
C LEU A 410 3.80 5.77 -50.60
N ASP A 411 3.39 4.65 -51.19
CA ASP A 411 3.67 4.36 -52.60
C ASP A 411 2.90 5.33 -53.52
N THR A 412 3.64 6.10 -54.32
CA THR A 412 3.09 7.09 -55.26
C THR A 412 2.58 6.45 -56.55
N ASP A 413 2.88 5.16 -56.83
CA ASP A 413 2.34 4.41 -57.97
C ASP A 413 0.89 3.97 -57.75
N TRP A 414 0.03 4.95 -57.47
CA TRP A 414 -1.38 4.73 -57.19
C TRP A 414 -2.19 4.75 -58.49
N ALA A 415 -2.24 3.59 -59.16
CA ALA A 415 -2.86 3.42 -60.48
C ALA A 415 -4.31 3.95 -60.57
N ASP A 416 -5.12 3.75 -59.51
CA ASP A 416 -6.52 4.20 -59.47
C ASP A 416 -6.68 5.73 -59.56
N ILE A 417 -5.64 6.52 -59.22
CA ILE A 417 -5.67 7.98 -59.39
C ILE A 417 -5.80 8.35 -60.87
N GLN A 418 -5.16 7.63 -61.78
CA GLN A 418 -5.33 7.92 -63.21
C GLN A 418 -6.77 7.67 -63.66
N ALA A 419 -7.36 6.56 -63.22
CA ALA A 419 -8.76 6.25 -63.51
C ALA A 419 -9.70 7.33 -62.95
N ALA A 420 -9.44 7.85 -61.75
CA ALA A 420 -10.20 8.96 -61.19
C ALA A 420 -10.01 10.26 -61.99
N LEU A 421 -8.80 10.63 -62.37
CA LEU A 421 -8.50 11.82 -63.20
C LEU A 421 -9.20 11.79 -64.56
N ASP A 422 -9.19 10.63 -65.21
CA ASP A 422 -9.90 10.42 -66.49
C ASP A 422 -11.42 10.62 -66.29
N HIS A 423 -11.98 10.12 -65.19
CA HIS A 423 -13.39 10.31 -64.84
C HIS A 423 -13.71 11.76 -64.45
N VAL A 424 -12.80 12.47 -63.77
CA VAL A 424 -12.94 13.91 -63.51
C VAL A 424 -13.01 14.70 -64.83
N SER A 425 -12.21 14.33 -65.83
CA SER A 425 -12.22 14.97 -67.14
C SER A 425 -13.56 14.75 -67.88
N ILE A 426 -14.11 13.53 -67.83
CA ILE A 426 -15.43 13.20 -68.40
C ILE A 426 -16.55 13.95 -67.66
N LEU A 427 -16.47 13.99 -66.33
CA LEU A 427 -17.41 14.74 -65.48
C LEU A 427 -17.36 16.25 -65.80
N SER A 428 -16.15 16.81 -65.95
CA SER A 428 -15.94 18.22 -66.31
C SER A 428 -16.59 18.56 -67.65
N ALA A 429 -16.33 17.77 -68.69
CA ALA A 429 -16.93 17.95 -70.01
C ALA A 429 -18.47 17.82 -69.97
N SER A 430 -18.98 16.88 -69.18
CA SER A 430 -20.43 16.67 -69.01
C SER A 430 -21.10 17.84 -68.28
N VAL A 431 -20.42 18.42 -67.28
CA VAL A 431 -20.87 19.63 -66.58
C VAL A 431 -20.78 20.86 -67.49
N GLU A 432 -19.75 20.97 -68.33
CA GLU A 432 -19.63 22.05 -69.32
C GLU A 432 -20.75 22.02 -70.37
N ALA A 433 -21.16 20.83 -70.81
CA ALA A 433 -22.24 20.63 -71.77
C ALA A 433 -23.64 20.94 -71.22
N LEU A 434 -23.79 21.10 -69.89
CA LEU A 434 -25.06 21.58 -69.32
C LEU A 434 -25.40 22.98 -69.84
N PRO A 435 -26.68 23.33 -70.02
CA PRO A 435 -27.06 24.69 -70.40
C PRO A 435 -26.45 25.73 -69.44
N GLU A 436 -25.99 26.87 -69.96
CA GLU A 436 -25.56 27.96 -69.09
C GLU A 436 -26.75 28.41 -68.23
N PRO A 437 -26.61 28.39 -66.90
CA PRO A 437 -27.68 28.88 -66.03
C PRO A 437 -27.94 30.35 -66.37
N THR A 438 -29.20 30.76 -66.35
CA THR A 438 -29.52 32.19 -66.36
C THR A 438 -28.89 32.85 -65.12
N ASP A 439 -28.67 34.17 -65.14
CA ASP A 439 -28.18 34.88 -63.94
C ASP A 439 -29.05 34.63 -62.71
N ARG A 440 -30.35 34.40 -62.92
CA ARG A 440 -31.31 33.99 -61.87
C ARG A 440 -31.07 32.56 -61.39
N ASP A 441 -30.87 31.59 -62.28
CA ASP A 441 -30.55 30.21 -61.89
C ASP A 441 -29.21 30.14 -61.12
N ALA A 442 -28.17 30.85 -61.59
CA ALA A 442 -26.88 30.90 -60.91
C ALA A 442 -26.97 31.54 -59.52
N ALA A 443 -27.80 32.59 -59.36
CA ALA A 443 -28.08 33.20 -58.08
C ALA A 443 -28.85 32.25 -57.14
N ARG A 444 -29.83 31.48 -57.65
CA ARG A 444 -30.58 30.47 -56.86
C ARG A 444 -29.65 29.36 -56.37
N ASP A 445 -28.81 28.85 -57.25
CA ASP A 445 -27.86 27.78 -56.96
C ASP A 445 -26.83 28.21 -55.91
N TYR A 446 -26.27 29.42 -56.05
CA TYR A 446 -25.37 30.04 -55.07
C TYR A 446 -26.01 30.13 -53.67
N LEU A 447 -27.26 30.61 -53.58
CA LEU A 447 -27.97 30.69 -52.30
C LEU A 447 -28.31 29.32 -51.71
N THR A 448 -28.56 28.32 -52.56
CA THR A 448 -28.89 26.95 -52.13
C THR A 448 -27.66 26.24 -51.58
N VAL A 449 -26.56 26.21 -52.32
CA VAL A 449 -25.29 25.63 -51.87
C VAL A 449 -24.76 26.38 -50.65
N GLY A 450 -24.80 27.72 -50.69
CA GLY A 450 -24.42 28.56 -49.56
C GLY A 450 -25.21 28.25 -48.30
N GLN A 451 -26.51 27.97 -48.41
CA GLN A 451 -27.36 27.60 -47.27
C GLN A 451 -26.94 26.26 -46.68
N GLU A 452 -26.70 25.23 -47.50
CA GLU A 452 -26.27 23.91 -47.03
C GLU A 452 -24.91 23.97 -46.31
N ARG A 453 -23.97 24.73 -46.85
CA ARG A 453 -22.64 24.93 -46.22
C ARG A 453 -22.75 25.77 -44.94
N LEU A 454 -23.64 26.77 -44.92
CA LEU A 454 -23.92 27.58 -43.73
C LEU A 454 -24.53 26.73 -42.60
N GLU A 455 -25.46 25.83 -42.92
CA GLU A 455 -26.03 24.88 -41.96
C GLU A 455 -24.98 23.91 -41.43
N SER A 456 -24.14 23.35 -42.31
CA SER A 456 -23.05 22.46 -41.92
C SER A 456 -22.06 23.14 -40.98
N TRP A 457 -21.67 24.38 -41.27
CA TRP A 457 -20.81 25.18 -40.39
C TRP A 457 -21.48 25.51 -39.06
N ARG A 458 -22.77 25.89 -39.06
CA ARG A 458 -23.55 26.13 -37.82
C ARG A 458 -23.61 24.87 -36.94
N GLN A 459 -23.79 23.69 -37.53
CA GLN A 459 -23.76 22.41 -36.80
C GLN A 459 -22.39 22.13 -36.20
N ALA A 460 -21.31 22.29 -36.98
CA ALA A 460 -19.94 22.10 -36.49
C ALA A 460 -19.58 23.09 -35.37
N MET A 461 -19.96 24.36 -35.51
CA MET A 461 -19.83 25.38 -34.45
C MET A 461 -20.57 24.99 -33.17
N THR A 462 -21.79 24.46 -33.29
CA THR A 462 -22.59 24.02 -32.15
C THR A 462 -21.92 22.84 -31.43
N LYS A 463 -21.43 21.84 -32.18
CA LYS A 463 -20.68 20.71 -31.62
C LYS A 463 -19.40 21.17 -30.93
N TYR A 464 -18.62 22.05 -31.57
CA TYR A 464 -17.42 22.64 -30.98
C TYR A 464 -17.73 23.39 -29.69
N ALA A 465 -18.77 24.23 -29.66
CA ALA A 465 -19.16 24.96 -28.46
C ALA A 465 -19.55 24.01 -27.31
N ALA A 466 -20.31 22.95 -27.61
CA ALA A 466 -20.67 21.92 -26.63
C ALA A 466 -19.43 21.14 -26.13
N GLY A 467 -18.53 20.75 -27.04
CA GLY A 467 -17.27 20.09 -26.72
C GLY A 467 -16.35 20.96 -25.87
N LYS A 468 -16.27 22.25 -26.16
CA LYS A 468 -15.49 23.24 -25.40
C LYS A 468 -16.06 23.38 -23.99
N ALA A 469 -17.38 23.57 -23.85
CA ALA A 469 -18.02 23.63 -22.55
C ALA A 469 -17.78 22.35 -21.71
N LYS A 470 -17.81 21.17 -22.35
CA LYS A 470 -17.47 19.89 -21.71
C LYS A 470 -16.01 19.83 -21.25
N ALA A 471 -15.06 20.22 -22.10
CA ALA A 471 -13.63 20.24 -21.78
C ALA A 471 -13.32 21.21 -20.64
N ASP A 472 -13.86 22.44 -20.71
CA ASP A 472 -13.72 23.47 -19.68
C ASP A 472 -14.31 22.99 -18.34
N ALA A 473 -15.50 22.38 -18.37
CA ALA A 473 -16.12 21.82 -17.18
C ALA A 473 -15.29 20.67 -16.58
N ALA A 474 -14.81 19.72 -17.39
CA ALA A 474 -14.00 18.60 -16.93
C ALA A 474 -12.68 19.08 -16.29
N ALA A 475 -11.98 20.02 -16.93
CA ALA A 475 -10.77 20.63 -16.39
C ALA A 475 -11.04 21.35 -15.06
N LYS A 476 -12.14 22.12 -14.99
CA LYS A 476 -12.55 22.84 -13.77
C LYS A 476 -12.91 21.89 -12.63
N VAL A 477 -13.64 20.80 -12.89
CA VAL A 477 -13.98 19.80 -11.86
C VAL A 477 -12.71 19.12 -11.34
N HIS A 478 -11.79 18.71 -12.23
CA HIS A 478 -10.53 18.10 -11.82
C HIS A 478 -9.69 19.07 -10.95
N ALA A 479 -9.55 20.32 -11.37
CA ALA A 479 -8.81 21.34 -10.61
C ALA A 479 -9.44 21.64 -9.24
N LEU A 480 -10.76 21.84 -9.20
CA LEU A 480 -11.50 22.11 -7.97
C LEU A 480 -11.39 20.93 -7.00
N TYR A 481 -11.58 19.69 -7.49
CA TYR A 481 -11.41 18.49 -6.69
C TYR A 481 -10.00 18.41 -6.10
N GLY A 482 -8.96 18.63 -6.91
CA GLY A 482 -7.58 18.63 -6.46
C GLY A 482 -7.34 19.65 -5.34
N THR A 483 -7.73 20.91 -5.54
CA THR A 483 -7.55 21.97 -4.53
C THR A 483 -8.35 21.68 -3.24
N THR A 484 -9.58 21.20 -3.34
CA THR A 484 -10.40 20.90 -2.16
C THR A 484 -9.89 19.68 -1.40
N ALA A 485 -9.49 18.62 -2.11
CA ALA A 485 -8.94 17.41 -1.49
C ALA A 485 -7.59 17.70 -0.82
N ASP A 486 -6.69 18.44 -1.48
CA ASP A 486 -5.39 18.80 -0.92
C ASP A 486 -5.57 19.64 0.35
N LYS A 487 -6.48 20.63 0.35
CA LYS A 487 -6.81 21.42 1.57
C LYS A 487 -7.36 20.57 2.72
N ALA A 488 -8.22 19.60 2.43
CA ALA A 488 -8.77 18.72 3.45
C ALA A 488 -7.69 17.80 4.04
N LEU A 489 -6.81 17.25 3.19
CA LEU A 489 -5.67 16.44 3.60
C LEU A 489 -4.67 17.26 4.44
N GLU A 490 -4.36 18.50 4.03
CA GLU A 490 -3.53 19.42 4.81
C GLU A 490 -4.07 19.66 6.23
N ALA A 491 -5.40 19.82 6.36
CA ALA A 491 -6.02 19.99 7.68
C ALA A 491 -5.85 18.74 8.55
N ILE A 492 -6.12 17.55 8.00
CA ILE A 492 -5.93 16.27 8.70
C ILE A 492 -4.48 16.08 9.13
N TYR A 493 -3.52 16.30 8.23
CA TYR A 493 -2.11 16.12 8.55
C TYR A 493 -1.61 17.09 9.61
N LYS A 494 -2.12 18.33 9.66
CA LYS A 494 -1.80 19.29 10.73
C LYS A 494 -2.29 18.82 12.11
N GLU A 495 -3.49 18.26 12.18
CA GLU A 495 -4.02 17.71 13.43
C GLU A 495 -3.19 16.50 13.89
N VAL A 496 -2.87 15.59 12.97
CA VAL A 496 -2.02 14.42 13.24
C VAL A 496 -0.61 14.85 13.65
N GLU A 497 -0.01 15.83 12.97
CA GLU A 497 1.32 16.37 13.28
C GLU A 497 1.39 16.98 14.69
N ALA A 498 0.34 17.67 15.14
CA ALA A 498 0.27 18.23 16.48
C ALA A 498 0.26 17.13 17.57
N GLU A 499 -0.55 16.09 17.39
CA GLU A 499 -0.60 14.94 18.30
C GLU A 499 0.70 14.13 18.27
N PHE A 500 1.25 13.89 17.06
CA PHE A 500 2.53 13.21 16.87
C PHE A 500 3.66 13.89 17.64
N ARG A 501 3.83 15.21 17.49
CA ARG A 501 4.82 15.99 18.24
C ARG A 501 4.63 15.87 19.75
N SER A 502 3.38 15.95 20.23
CA SER A 502 3.10 15.79 21.65
C SER A 502 3.54 14.41 22.15
N TYR A 503 3.22 13.34 21.44
CA TYR A 503 3.58 11.99 21.87
C TYR A 503 5.07 11.74 21.83
N TYR A 504 5.75 12.22 20.80
CA TYR A 504 7.19 12.06 20.68
C TYR A 504 7.95 12.82 21.78
N ARG A 505 7.52 14.04 22.10
CA ARG A 505 8.07 14.81 23.24
C ARG A 505 7.80 14.13 24.57
N ASP A 506 6.63 13.52 24.75
CA ASP A 506 6.29 12.80 25.99
C ASP A 506 7.23 11.58 26.21
N ILE A 507 7.73 10.93 25.14
CA ILE A 507 8.61 9.75 25.26
C ILE A 507 10.12 10.08 25.27
N ASN A 508 10.52 11.20 24.65
CA ASN A 508 11.91 11.60 24.48
C ASN A 508 12.23 12.96 25.15
N GLY A 509 11.40 13.41 26.08
CA GLY A 509 11.46 14.78 26.63
C GLY A 509 12.80 15.17 27.26
N ASP A 510 13.53 14.20 27.81
CA ASP A 510 14.86 14.40 28.41
C ASP A 510 15.89 14.92 27.40
N ASP A 511 15.80 14.45 26.15
CA ASP A 511 16.75 14.76 25.08
C ASP A 511 16.16 15.74 24.04
N GLU A 512 14.84 15.70 23.85
CA GLU A 512 14.15 16.31 22.71
C GLU A 512 12.87 17.10 23.09
N SER A 513 12.87 17.74 24.26
CA SER A 513 11.73 18.57 24.73
C SER A 513 11.25 19.66 23.75
N LYS A 514 12.09 20.09 22.80
CA LYS A 514 11.79 21.10 21.77
C LYS A 514 11.51 20.51 20.38
N PHE A 515 11.41 19.19 20.25
CA PHE A 515 11.23 18.50 18.97
C PHE A 515 10.09 19.06 18.14
N GLU A 516 10.32 19.39 16.88
CA GLU A 516 9.29 19.79 15.94
C GLU A 516 9.26 18.83 14.75
N ALA A 517 8.10 18.73 14.10
CA ALA A 517 7.91 17.88 12.93
C ALA A 517 7.00 18.57 11.92
N GLN A 518 7.18 18.23 10.64
CA GLN A 518 6.41 18.74 9.53
C GLN A 518 5.91 17.58 8.65
N LEU A 519 4.60 17.50 8.50
CA LEU A 519 3.93 16.62 7.53
C LEU A 519 3.42 17.46 6.37
N THR A 520 4.18 17.50 5.28
CA THR A 520 3.93 18.39 4.14
C THR A 520 3.32 17.62 2.97
N PRO A 521 2.00 17.69 2.74
CA PRO A 521 1.39 17.07 1.57
C PRO A 521 1.74 17.83 0.28
N SER A 522 1.94 17.11 -0.82
CA SER A 522 2.13 17.68 -2.15
C SER A 522 1.76 16.68 -3.23
N LEU A 523 0.70 16.95 -4.01
CA LEU A 523 0.31 16.19 -5.22
C LEU A 523 0.50 14.67 -5.12
N GLY A 524 -0.15 14.02 -4.15
CA GLY A 524 -0.04 12.57 -3.94
C GLY A 524 1.24 12.11 -3.25
N LYS A 525 2.01 13.03 -2.66
CA LYS A 525 3.18 12.78 -1.81
C LYS A 525 2.96 13.35 -0.42
N LEU A 526 3.65 12.78 0.56
CA LEU A 526 3.67 13.24 1.95
C LEU A 526 5.13 13.36 2.38
N GLY A 527 5.62 14.59 2.39
CA GLY A 527 6.89 14.92 3.04
C GLY A 527 6.77 14.70 4.54
N PHE A 528 7.78 14.07 5.12
CA PHE A 528 7.88 13.91 6.57
C PHE A 528 9.29 14.35 6.96
N GLU A 529 9.36 15.48 7.64
CA GLU A 529 10.60 16.06 8.12
C GLU A 529 10.49 16.37 9.60
N VAL A 530 11.62 16.28 10.29
CA VAL A 530 11.73 16.46 11.73
C VAL A 530 12.90 17.40 12.03
N ASP A 531 12.74 18.26 13.03
CA ASP A 531 13.81 19.14 13.47
C ASP A 531 14.95 18.34 14.11
N PHE A 532 16.18 18.77 13.89
CA PHE A 532 17.35 18.21 14.56
C PHE A 532 18.09 19.30 15.35
N TYR A 533 17.87 19.38 16.65
CA TYR A 533 18.51 20.35 17.57
C TYR A 533 18.41 21.83 17.12
N GLY A 534 17.31 22.22 16.49
CA GLY A 534 17.09 23.57 15.96
C GLY A 534 17.96 23.91 14.75
N LYS A 535 18.56 22.90 14.09
CA LYS A 535 19.41 23.07 12.90
C LYS A 535 18.66 22.90 11.58
N GLY A 536 17.35 22.74 11.64
CA GLY A 536 16.50 22.61 10.46
C GLY A 536 15.76 21.27 10.41
N PHE A 537 14.90 21.16 9.41
CA PHE A 537 14.04 20.01 9.17
C PHE A 537 14.69 19.04 8.19
N PHE A 538 14.73 17.76 8.57
CA PHE A 538 15.33 16.69 7.77
C PHE A 538 14.44 15.45 7.77
N PRO A 539 14.53 14.59 6.75
CA PRO A 539 13.88 13.28 6.80
C PRO A 539 14.32 12.50 8.07
N PRO A 540 13.43 11.76 8.74
CA PRO A 540 13.76 11.01 9.96
C PRO A 540 14.99 10.09 9.83
N GLY A 541 15.21 9.52 8.65
CA GLY A 541 16.35 8.65 8.36
C GLY A 541 17.71 9.37 8.25
N ALA A 542 17.76 10.70 8.32
CA ALA A 542 18.99 11.46 8.08
C ALA A 542 19.93 11.48 9.31
N TYR A 543 19.43 11.91 10.47
CA TYR A 543 20.26 12.18 11.67
C TYR A 543 19.77 11.49 12.94
N HIS A 544 18.57 10.90 12.95
CA HIS A 544 18.03 10.22 14.13
C HIS A 544 18.40 8.73 14.10
N SER A 545 18.68 8.15 15.28
CA SER A 545 18.98 6.72 15.41
C SER A 545 17.76 5.85 15.10
N GLU A 546 17.98 4.56 14.89
CA GLU A 546 16.92 3.57 14.67
C GLU A 546 15.90 3.55 15.83
N GLY A 547 16.35 3.73 17.08
CA GLY A 547 15.48 3.85 18.25
C GLY A 547 14.54 5.06 18.16
N HIS A 548 15.07 6.22 17.77
CA HIS A 548 14.25 7.41 17.54
C HIS A 548 13.26 7.20 16.39
N GLN A 549 13.69 6.58 15.29
CA GLN A 549 12.81 6.29 14.14
C GLN A 549 11.67 5.33 14.51
N ASP A 550 11.95 4.27 15.29
CA ASP A 550 10.94 3.34 15.78
C ASP A 550 9.95 4.04 16.74
N GLY A 551 10.45 4.91 17.62
CA GLY A 551 9.64 5.78 18.46
C GLY A 551 8.76 6.74 17.67
N MET A 552 9.29 7.38 16.62
CA MET A 552 8.53 8.25 15.72
C MET A 552 7.40 7.47 15.03
N GLY A 553 7.68 6.27 14.53
CA GLY A 553 6.67 5.46 13.86
C GLY A 553 5.54 5.03 14.79
N LEU A 554 5.85 4.65 16.04
CA LEU A 554 4.84 4.36 17.05
C LEU A 554 3.98 5.60 17.36
N CYS A 555 4.60 6.76 17.60
CA CYS A 555 3.88 7.99 17.89
C CYS A 555 2.98 8.43 16.73
N LEU A 556 3.47 8.32 15.48
CA LEU A 556 2.70 8.66 14.29
C LEU A 556 1.51 7.71 14.11
N TYR A 557 1.72 6.40 14.29
CA TYR A 557 0.64 5.41 14.27
C TYR A 557 -0.45 5.73 15.32
N LEU A 558 -0.05 5.99 16.57
CA LEU A 558 -0.99 6.31 17.65
C LEU A 558 -1.76 7.60 17.38
N ALA A 559 -1.10 8.63 16.83
CA ALA A 559 -1.75 9.88 16.43
C ALA A 559 -2.78 9.65 15.31
N LEU A 560 -2.44 8.86 14.30
CA LEU A 560 -3.35 8.49 13.21
C LEU A 560 -4.55 7.69 13.71
N MET A 561 -4.32 6.69 14.57
CA MET A 561 -5.41 5.89 15.17
C MET A 561 -6.33 6.73 16.05
N LYS A 562 -5.78 7.65 16.86
CA LYS A 562 -6.59 8.58 17.64
C LYS A 562 -7.42 9.50 16.75
N HIS A 563 -6.85 10.02 15.66
CA HIS A 563 -7.60 10.87 14.73
C HIS A 563 -8.72 10.10 14.02
N LEU A 564 -8.42 8.90 13.52
CA LEU A 564 -9.37 8.08 12.76
C LEU A 564 -10.51 7.54 13.64
N LEU A 565 -10.20 7.06 14.83
CA LEU A 565 -11.10 6.24 15.64
C LEU A 565 -11.49 6.90 16.97
N GLY A 566 -10.74 7.89 17.44
CA GLY A 566 -11.00 8.61 18.69
C GLY A 566 -11.21 7.66 19.86
N ASP A 567 -12.30 7.88 20.60
CA ASP A 567 -12.74 7.04 21.71
C ASP A 567 -13.07 5.59 21.32
N GLN A 568 -13.24 5.31 20.03
CA GLN A 568 -13.47 3.96 19.55
C GLN A 568 -12.18 3.15 19.46
N PHE A 569 -10.98 3.75 19.49
CA PHE A 569 -9.71 3.01 19.48
C PHE A 569 -9.51 2.20 20.78
N THR A 570 -10.09 0.99 20.85
CA THR A 570 -10.12 0.18 22.08
C THR A 570 -9.20 -1.04 22.06
N PHE A 571 -8.56 -1.36 20.94
CA PHE A 571 -7.70 -2.54 20.81
C PHE A 571 -6.55 -2.28 19.86
N ALA A 572 -5.34 -2.66 20.26
CA ALA A 572 -4.15 -2.64 19.42
C ALA A 572 -3.18 -3.78 19.77
N VAL A 573 -2.45 -4.28 18.77
CA VAL A 573 -1.42 -5.30 18.89
C VAL A 573 -0.10 -4.71 18.45
N LEU A 574 0.90 -4.71 19.33
CA LEU A 574 2.22 -4.12 19.11
C LEU A 574 3.25 -5.24 19.07
N ASP A 575 3.69 -5.62 17.87
CA ASP A 575 4.56 -6.78 17.64
C ASP A 575 6.03 -6.39 17.52
N ASP A 576 6.79 -6.55 18.61
CA ASP A 576 8.24 -6.28 18.71
C ASP A 576 8.62 -4.88 18.18
N VAL A 577 7.79 -3.87 18.46
CA VAL A 577 7.88 -2.51 17.90
C VAL A 577 8.98 -1.62 18.49
N LEU A 578 9.52 -1.95 19.67
CA LEU A 578 10.45 -1.07 20.43
C LEU A 578 11.80 -1.73 20.69
N MET A 579 12.22 -2.66 19.84
CA MET A 579 13.45 -3.43 20.03
C MET A 579 14.71 -2.55 20.04
N SER A 580 14.76 -1.50 19.21
CA SER A 580 15.89 -0.58 19.06
C SER A 580 15.87 0.60 20.05
N VAL A 581 14.78 0.76 20.79
CA VAL A 581 14.59 1.89 21.73
C VAL A 581 15.26 1.60 23.05
N ASP A 582 15.95 2.59 23.63
CA ASP A 582 16.63 2.43 24.90
C ASP A 582 15.69 2.25 26.09
N ALA A 583 16.23 1.63 27.16
CA ALA A 583 15.48 1.27 28.35
C ALA A 583 14.81 2.46 29.07
N GLY A 584 15.40 3.66 28.97
CA GLY A 584 14.86 4.91 29.52
C GLY A 584 13.57 5.32 28.79
N HIS A 585 13.66 5.58 27.48
CA HIS A 585 12.52 5.99 26.65
C HIS A 585 11.40 4.94 26.63
N ARG A 586 11.74 3.65 26.70
CA ARG A 586 10.79 2.55 26.89
C ARG A 586 9.86 2.77 28.10
N ARG A 587 10.35 3.26 29.24
CA ARG A 587 9.48 3.55 30.40
C ARG A 587 8.49 4.66 30.10
N GLU A 588 8.93 5.69 29.40
CA GLU A 588 8.05 6.80 29.02
C GLU A 588 6.99 6.35 28.00
N VAL A 589 7.30 5.40 27.12
CA VAL A 589 6.28 4.77 26.28
C VAL A 589 5.19 4.08 27.13
N CYS A 590 5.55 3.36 28.19
CA CYS A 590 4.54 2.79 29.10
C CYS A 590 3.66 3.87 29.73
N THR A 591 4.27 4.99 30.13
CA THR A 591 3.57 6.14 30.71
C THR A 591 2.61 6.77 29.69
N LEU A 592 3.08 7.01 28.45
CA LEU A 592 2.29 7.55 27.35
C LEU A 592 1.06 6.68 27.07
N LEU A 593 1.24 5.37 26.86
CA LEU A 593 0.14 4.45 26.53
C LEU A 593 -0.93 4.46 27.63
N ARG A 594 -0.52 4.45 28.90
CA ARG A 594 -1.46 4.48 30.04
C ARG A 594 -2.18 5.82 30.16
N ALA A 595 -1.48 6.93 29.94
CA ALA A 595 -2.01 8.27 30.14
C ALA A 595 -2.92 8.73 28.98
N LYS A 596 -2.51 8.50 27.73
CA LYS A 596 -3.20 8.98 26.53
C LYS A 596 -4.23 7.97 26.00
N PHE A 597 -4.05 6.67 26.26
CA PHE A 597 -4.89 5.60 25.73
C PHE A 597 -5.46 4.67 26.82
N PRO A 598 -6.12 5.21 27.88
CA PRO A 598 -6.58 4.41 29.01
C PRO A 598 -7.72 3.43 28.68
N LYS A 599 -8.44 3.65 27.57
CA LYS A 599 -9.53 2.79 27.09
C LYS A 599 -9.07 1.74 26.08
N THR A 600 -7.79 1.76 25.70
CA THR A 600 -7.23 0.88 24.67
C THR A 600 -6.55 -0.31 25.33
N GLN A 601 -6.95 -1.51 24.94
CA GLN A 601 -6.25 -2.73 25.28
C GLN A 601 -5.07 -2.94 24.32
N PHE A 602 -3.86 -3.00 24.86
CA PHE A 602 -2.64 -3.31 24.12
C PHE A 602 -2.21 -4.77 24.35
N VAL A 603 -2.01 -5.51 23.26
CA VAL A 603 -1.31 -6.80 23.27
C VAL A 603 0.09 -6.59 22.75
N LEU A 604 1.11 -6.72 23.60
CA LEU A 604 2.50 -6.41 23.26
C LEU A 604 3.31 -7.70 23.15
N THR A 605 4.17 -7.81 22.13
CA THR A 605 5.19 -8.85 22.07
C THR A 605 6.57 -8.27 22.33
N THR A 606 7.43 -9.04 22.99
CA THR A 606 8.84 -8.68 23.22
C THR A 606 9.72 -9.91 23.28
N HIS A 607 10.95 -9.82 22.81
CA HIS A 607 11.99 -10.81 23.10
C HIS A 607 12.82 -10.48 24.36
N ASP A 608 12.67 -9.27 24.89
CA ASP A 608 13.43 -8.76 26.03
C ASP A 608 12.64 -8.91 27.36
N PRO A 609 13.08 -9.78 28.30
CA PRO A 609 12.47 -9.94 29.61
C PRO A 609 12.58 -8.70 30.51
N VAL A 610 13.62 -7.88 30.33
CA VAL A 610 13.78 -6.62 31.08
C VAL A 610 12.66 -5.66 30.68
N TRP A 611 12.33 -5.60 29.39
CA TRP A 611 11.20 -4.81 28.91
C TRP A 611 9.86 -5.30 29.48
N LEU A 612 9.64 -6.62 29.57
CA LEU A 612 8.46 -7.17 30.25
C LEU A 612 8.37 -6.70 31.71
N ASN A 613 9.50 -6.73 32.44
CA ASN A 613 9.54 -6.28 33.81
C ASN A 613 9.28 -4.77 33.95
N HIS A 614 9.75 -3.96 32.99
CA HIS A 614 9.41 -2.54 32.93
C HIS A 614 7.92 -2.29 32.67
N MET A 615 7.28 -3.04 31.78
CA MET A 615 5.83 -2.95 31.56
C MET A 615 5.04 -3.28 32.85
N LYS A 616 5.49 -4.29 33.61
CA LYS A 616 4.90 -4.68 34.90
C LYS A 616 5.12 -3.62 35.98
N SER A 617 6.35 -3.14 36.15
CA SER A 617 6.68 -2.15 37.19
C SER A 617 6.02 -0.79 36.92
N SER A 618 5.90 -0.42 35.65
CA SER A 618 5.18 0.77 35.18
C SER A 618 3.66 0.58 35.21
N LYS A 619 3.13 -0.56 35.67
CA LYS A 619 1.69 -0.86 35.73
C LYS A 619 0.96 -0.73 34.39
N LEU A 620 1.69 -0.83 33.27
CA LEU A 620 1.06 -0.93 31.95
C LEU A 620 0.39 -2.31 31.82
N VAL A 621 1.09 -3.35 32.26
CA VAL A 621 0.64 -4.74 32.26
C VAL A 621 0.57 -5.25 33.70
N ALA A 622 -0.53 -5.91 34.08
CA ALA A 622 -0.65 -6.49 35.41
C ALA A 622 0.30 -7.71 35.57
N GLY A 623 0.75 -8.00 36.79
CA GLY A 623 1.80 -9.02 37.02
C GLY A 623 1.50 -10.41 36.43
N ARG A 624 0.23 -10.81 36.42
CA ARG A 624 -0.29 -12.07 35.85
C ARG A 624 -0.77 -11.99 34.40
N SER A 625 -0.81 -10.80 33.81
CA SER A 625 -1.28 -10.57 32.43
C SER A 625 -0.14 -10.67 31.42
N ALA A 626 0.66 -11.73 31.53
CA ALA A 626 1.73 -11.99 30.60
C ALA A 626 1.97 -13.50 30.46
N VAL A 627 2.38 -13.91 29.26
CA VAL A 627 2.86 -15.27 28.99
C VAL A 627 4.32 -15.19 28.56
N THR A 628 5.13 -16.13 29.02
CA THR A 628 6.53 -16.25 28.61
C THR A 628 6.75 -17.57 27.88
N PHE A 629 7.15 -17.51 26.61
CA PHE A 629 7.53 -18.65 25.80
C PHE A 629 9.02 -18.93 25.91
N ARG A 630 9.37 -20.22 26.01
CA ARG A 630 10.76 -20.67 26.17
C ARG A 630 11.30 -21.34 24.91
N LYS A 631 10.58 -22.32 24.40
CA LYS A 631 10.94 -23.12 23.23
C LYS A 631 9.76 -23.27 22.30
N TRP A 632 10.07 -23.66 21.07
CA TRP A 632 9.08 -24.02 20.08
C TRP A 632 9.42 -25.39 19.52
N HIS A 633 8.42 -26.26 19.40
CA HIS A 633 8.55 -27.57 18.78
C HIS A 633 7.54 -27.70 17.65
N VAL A 634 7.90 -28.36 16.54
CA VAL A 634 7.00 -28.51 15.39
C VAL A 634 5.73 -29.29 15.75
N ASP A 635 5.83 -30.28 16.64
CA ASP A 635 4.68 -31.14 16.96
C ASP A 635 3.77 -30.60 18.06
N HIS A 636 4.29 -29.71 18.91
CA HIS A 636 3.59 -29.19 20.10
C HIS A 636 3.33 -27.68 20.05
N GLY A 637 4.07 -26.95 19.21
CA GLY A 637 4.02 -25.50 19.10
C GLY A 637 4.83 -24.78 20.21
N PRO A 638 4.44 -23.56 20.59
CA PRO A 638 5.13 -22.78 21.63
C PRO A 638 4.92 -23.40 23.03
N GLN A 639 5.99 -23.54 23.81
CA GLN A 639 5.93 -24.00 25.20
C GLN A 639 5.96 -22.81 26.17
N GLU A 640 4.91 -22.72 27.01
CA GLU A 640 4.75 -21.71 28.07
C GLU A 640 5.57 -22.04 29.31
N TRP A 641 6.02 -21.01 30.04
CA TRP A 641 6.39 -21.14 31.45
C TRP A 641 5.13 -21.19 32.32
N LYS A 642 4.65 -22.40 32.63
CA LYS A 642 3.82 -22.64 33.82
C LYS A 642 4.64 -23.54 34.76
N GLN A 643 5.00 -23.05 35.96
CA GLN A 643 5.78 -23.82 36.95
C GLN A 643 5.17 -25.21 37.20
N THR A 644 3.84 -25.31 37.17
CA THR A 644 3.09 -26.56 37.37
C THR A 644 3.23 -27.54 36.20
N ASP A 645 3.42 -27.05 34.97
CA ASP A 645 3.52 -27.89 33.77
C ASP A 645 4.93 -28.46 33.58
N VAL A 646 5.99 -27.75 33.99
CA VAL A 646 7.36 -28.24 33.81
C VAL A 646 7.64 -29.46 34.68
N TRP A 647 7.17 -29.47 35.92
CA TRP A 647 7.30 -30.64 36.77
C TRP A 647 6.47 -31.82 36.27
N ALA A 648 5.27 -31.58 35.74
CA ALA A 648 4.45 -32.63 35.13
C ALA A 648 5.12 -33.21 33.87
N GLU A 649 5.76 -32.38 33.05
CA GLU A 649 6.54 -32.80 31.88
C GLU A 649 7.77 -33.62 32.29
N VAL A 650 8.52 -33.18 33.30
CA VAL A 650 9.64 -33.95 33.85
C VAL A 650 9.15 -35.29 34.39
N ASP A 651 8.06 -35.31 35.16
CA ASP A 651 7.46 -36.55 35.68
C ASP A 651 7.01 -37.49 34.55
N GLN A 652 6.45 -36.95 33.46
CA GLN A 652 6.02 -37.73 32.30
C GLN A 652 7.21 -38.32 31.52
N LEU A 653 8.27 -37.54 31.30
CA LEU A 653 9.50 -38.02 30.66
C LEU A 653 10.17 -39.12 31.51
N VAL A 654 10.17 -38.96 32.84
CA VAL A 654 10.63 -40.01 33.77
C VAL A 654 9.74 -41.24 33.70
N ALA A 655 8.41 -41.08 33.66
CA ALA A 655 7.48 -42.19 33.53
C ALA A 655 7.65 -42.98 32.22
N ASN A 656 7.98 -42.29 31.13
CA ASN A 656 8.30 -42.90 29.83
C ASN A 656 9.73 -43.46 29.73
N ASN A 657 10.52 -43.37 30.82
CA ASN A 657 11.93 -43.77 30.87
C ASN A 657 12.84 -42.99 29.88
N GLU A 658 12.44 -41.76 29.51
CA GLU A 658 13.19 -40.83 28.67
C GLU A 658 14.13 -39.95 29.51
N ILE A 659 15.01 -40.58 30.32
CA ILE A 659 15.76 -39.92 31.40
C ILE A 659 16.67 -38.80 30.90
N ARG A 660 17.25 -38.94 29.70
CA ARG A 660 18.08 -37.89 29.11
C ARG A 660 17.29 -36.60 28.82
N ALA A 661 16.08 -36.75 28.30
CA ALA A 661 15.18 -35.62 28.05
C ALA A 661 14.71 -35.01 29.37
N ALA A 662 14.37 -35.85 30.36
CA ALA A 662 13.99 -35.41 31.70
C ALA A 662 15.12 -34.60 32.38
N ALA A 663 16.36 -35.08 32.34
CA ALA A 663 17.52 -34.41 32.92
C ALA A 663 17.83 -33.08 32.22
N GLY A 664 17.78 -33.05 30.89
CA GLY A 664 17.93 -31.83 30.11
C GLY A 664 16.81 -30.81 30.43
N GLN A 665 15.57 -31.26 30.61
CA GLN A 665 14.46 -30.38 30.96
C GLN A 665 14.57 -29.84 32.40
N LEU A 666 14.90 -30.72 33.36
CA LEU A 666 15.14 -30.36 34.75
C LEU A 666 16.29 -29.34 34.89
N ARG A 667 17.44 -29.57 34.24
CA ARG A 667 18.59 -28.65 34.30
C ARG A 667 18.21 -27.24 33.86
N HIS A 668 17.57 -27.12 32.70
CA HIS A 668 17.16 -25.81 32.20
C HIS A 668 16.10 -25.13 33.07
N TYR A 669 15.18 -25.92 33.66
CA TYR A 669 14.19 -25.39 34.59
C TYR A 669 14.87 -24.80 35.82
N LEU A 670 15.77 -25.56 36.43
CA LEU A 670 16.52 -25.12 37.60
C LEU A 670 17.39 -23.90 37.29
N GLU A 671 17.93 -23.79 36.07
CA GLU A 671 18.72 -22.63 35.67
C GLU A 671 17.87 -21.36 35.67
N TYR A 672 16.66 -21.45 35.10
CA TYR A 672 15.69 -20.37 35.16
C TYR A 672 15.23 -20.05 36.59
N ALA A 673 14.87 -21.07 37.36
CA ALA A 673 14.40 -20.88 38.73
C ALA A 673 15.49 -20.24 39.59
N ALA A 674 16.73 -20.71 39.47
CA ALA A 674 17.89 -20.15 40.16
C ALA A 674 18.19 -18.71 39.73
N ALA A 675 17.99 -18.36 38.45
CA ALA A 675 18.10 -16.98 37.99
C ALA A 675 17.05 -16.08 38.67
N GLU A 676 15.78 -16.50 38.73
CA GLU A 676 14.71 -15.78 39.44
C GLU A 676 15.00 -15.64 40.94
N TRP A 677 15.45 -16.71 41.59
CA TRP A 677 15.84 -16.67 43.00
C TRP A 677 17.01 -15.72 43.23
N CYS A 678 18.04 -15.76 42.38
CA CYS A 678 19.15 -14.81 42.43
C CYS A 678 18.66 -13.37 42.30
N ALA A 679 17.81 -13.08 41.32
CA ALA A 679 17.27 -11.74 41.08
C ALA A 679 16.47 -11.21 42.28
N ARG A 680 15.63 -12.06 42.89
CA ARG A 680 14.74 -11.67 44.01
C ARG A 680 15.46 -11.58 45.35
N LEU A 681 16.42 -12.46 45.59
CA LEU A 681 17.13 -12.56 46.87
C LEU A 681 18.44 -11.76 46.89
N GLY A 682 18.92 -11.33 45.72
CA GLY A 682 20.22 -10.69 45.54
C GLY A 682 21.36 -11.70 45.68
N GLY A 683 21.29 -12.77 44.89
CA GLY A 683 22.36 -13.75 44.66
C GLY A 683 23.59 -13.10 44.06
N ARG A 684 24.78 -13.55 44.47
CA ARG A 684 26.07 -13.01 44.00
C ARG A 684 26.71 -14.02 43.07
N VAL A 685 26.72 -13.71 41.78
CA VAL A 685 27.47 -14.43 40.75
C VAL A 685 28.68 -13.62 40.33
N GLU A 686 29.73 -14.29 39.86
CA GLU A 686 30.90 -13.61 39.29
C GLU A 686 30.46 -12.79 38.06
N TYR A 687 30.90 -11.55 37.96
CA TYR A 687 30.45 -10.68 36.86
C TYR A 687 31.04 -11.18 35.53
N ARG A 688 30.16 -11.38 34.54
CA ARG A 688 30.54 -11.67 33.17
C ARG A 688 29.85 -10.67 32.24
N SER A 689 30.61 -10.08 31.33
CA SER A 689 30.11 -9.06 30.40
C SER A 689 29.09 -9.61 29.39
N ASP A 690 29.09 -10.91 29.14
CA ASP A 690 28.15 -11.57 28.23
C ASP A 690 26.81 -11.94 28.88
N ALA A 691 26.68 -11.75 30.20
CA ALA A 691 25.52 -12.13 31.01
C ALA A 691 25.05 -13.59 30.82
N LYS A 692 25.95 -14.48 30.38
CA LYS A 692 25.66 -15.91 30.22
C LYS A 692 26.04 -16.65 31.49
N TYR A 693 25.03 -16.99 32.28
CA TYR A 693 25.17 -17.73 33.52
C TYR A 693 24.51 -19.10 33.38
N GLU A 694 25.19 -20.14 33.86
CA GLU A 694 24.65 -21.50 33.85
C GLU A 694 24.10 -21.87 35.23
N LEU A 695 23.39 -23.00 35.31
CA LEU A 695 22.91 -23.54 36.58
C LEU A 695 24.01 -23.62 37.66
N GLY A 696 25.23 -23.97 37.28
CA GLY A 696 26.38 -24.08 38.19
C GLY A 696 26.79 -22.75 38.82
N ASP A 697 26.52 -21.62 38.15
CA ASP A 697 26.78 -20.29 38.67
C ASP A 697 25.60 -19.81 39.54
N LEU A 698 24.37 -20.02 39.05
CA LEU A 698 23.16 -19.42 39.59
C LEU A 698 22.65 -20.14 40.84
N LEU A 699 22.63 -21.48 40.84
CA LEU A 699 22.04 -22.25 41.94
C LEU A 699 22.80 -22.07 43.26
N PRO A 700 24.15 -22.18 43.30
CA PRO A 700 24.90 -21.92 44.52
C PRO A 700 24.74 -20.47 45.01
N ALA A 701 24.67 -19.50 44.09
CA ALA A 701 24.47 -18.09 44.43
C ALA A 701 23.09 -17.83 45.05
N ALA A 702 22.03 -18.46 44.52
CA ALA A 702 20.67 -18.38 45.06
C ALA A 702 20.58 -19.03 46.45
N ILE A 703 21.14 -20.23 46.61
CA ILE A 703 21.18 -20.95 47.89
C ILE A 703 21.94 -20.13 48.94
N GLY A 704 23.10 -19.58 48.57
CA GLY A 704 23.91 -18.72 49.45
C GLY A 704 23.14 -17.48 49.88
N ALA A 705 22.42 -16.82 48.97
CA ALA A 705 21.60 -15.66 49.29
C ALA A 705 20.48 -15.99 50.28
N MET A 706 19.74 -17.10 50.08
CA MET A 706 18.70 -17.51 51.02
C MET A 706 19.27 -17.85 52.40
N ASN A 707 20.38 -18.59 52.45
CA ASN A 707 21.08 -18.94 53.69
C ASN A 707 21.48 -17.67 54.47
N ASP A 708 22.04 -16.67 53.78
CA ASP A 708 22.41 -15.38 54.38
C ASP A 708 21.20 -14.62 54.94
N LEU A 709 20.06 -14.69 54.27
CA LEU A 709 18.81 -14.08 54.76
C LEU A 709 18.33 -14.76 56.05
N TYR A 710 18.33 -16.09 56.11
CA TYR A 710 18.00 -16.84 57.32
C TYR A 710 18.95 -16.51 58.47
N LYS A 711 20.27 -16.49 58.23
CA LYS A 711 21.27 -16.12 59.25
C LYS A 711 21.02 -14.71 59.80
N LYS A 712 20.82 -13.72 58.92
CA LYS A 712 20.55 -12.33 59.32
C LYS A 712 19.23 -12.18 60.05
N ALA A 713 18.19 -12.89 59.62
CA ALA A 713 16.89 -12.86 60.27
C ALA A 713 16.95 -13.45 61.70
N LYS A 714 17.70 -14.53 61.89
CA LYS A 714 17.98 -15.11 63.22
C LYS A 714 18.72 -14.13 64.13
N THR A 715 19.82 -13.54 63.66
CA THR A 715 20.56 -12.53 64.43
C THR A 715 19.69 -11.31 64.76
N THR A 716 18.82 -10.93 63.82
CA THR A 716 17.86 -9.84 64.03
C THR A 716 16.85 -10.20 65.12
N ALA A 717 16.19 -11.35 65.04
CA ALA A 717 15.25 -11.81 66.07
C ALA A 717 15.88 -11.83 67.47
N GLN A 718 17.11 -12.34 67.58
CA GLN A 718 17.90 -12.30 68.82
C GLN A 718 18.16 -10.87 69.31
N SER A 719 18.53 -9.94 68.41
CA SER A 719 18.77 -8.53 68.77
C SER A 719 17.52 -7.81 69.31
N TRP A 720 16.33 -8.26 68.90
CA TRP A 720 15.05 -7.74 69.38
C TRP A 720 14.52 -8.49 70.61
N GLY A 721 15.15 -9.59 71.03
CA GLY A 721 14.72 -10.44 72.15
C GLY A 721 13.52 -11.34 71.83
N ASP A 722 13.25 -11.58 70.55
CA ASP A 722 12.10 -12.37 70.08
C ASP A 722 12.49 -13.84 69.88
N ASN A 723 12.51 -14.60 70.98
CA ASN A 723 12.92 -16.01 70.97
C ASN A 723 11.94 -16.90 70.19
N ALA A 724 10.63 -16.62 70.26
CA ALA A 724 9.63 -17.39 69.51
C ALA A 724 9.87 -17.26 67.99
N ARG A 725 10.12 -16.03 67.51
CA ARG A 725 10.43 -15.81 66.11
C ARG A 725 11.79 -16.40 65.71
N PHE A 726 12.77 -16.40 66.61
CA PHE A 726 14.05 -17.06 66.37
C PHE A 726 13.87 -18.57 66.13
N ASP A 727 13.09 -19.24 66.98
CA ASP A 727 12.85 -20.69 66.86
C ASP A 727 12.11 -21.05 65.57
N GLU A 728 11.10 -20.25 65.18
CA GLU A 728 10.41 -20.39 63.88
C GLU A 728 11.38 -20.27 62.69
N ILE A 729 12.20 -19.21 62.68
CA ILE A 729 13.18 -18.98 61.61
C ILE A 729 14.22 -20.09 61.61
N ASN A 730 14.63 -20.59 62.78
CA ASN A 730 15.60 -21.66 62.89
C ASN A 730 15.06 -22.98 62.35
N ALA A 731 13.79 -23.31 62.62
CA ALA A 731 13.14 -24.48 62.04
C ALA A 731 13.09 -24.40 60.50
N CYS A 732 12.68 -23.26 59.93
CA CYS A 732 12.70 -23.04 58.48
C CYS A 732 14.12 -23.15 57.90
N HIS A 733 15.12 -22.58 58.57
CA HIS A 733 16.50 -22.65 58.11
C HIS A 733 17.07 -24.09 58.15
N THR A 734 16.71 -24.87 59.18
CA THR A 734 17.09 -26.29 59.26
C THR A 734 16.46 -27.10 58.13
N ALA A 735 15.16 -26.89 57.83
CA ALA A 735 14.48 -27.52 56.70
C ALA A 735 15.14 -27.16 55.36
N PHE A 736 15.41 -25.87 55.13
CA PHE A 736 16.14 -25.40 53.95
C PHE A 736 17.52 -26.05 53.81
N THR A 737 18.30 -26.14 54.90
CA THR A 737 19.63 -26.75 54.87
C THR A 737 19.56 -28.24 54.53
N ALA A 738 18.56 -28.95 55.06
CA ALA A 738 18.33 -30.35 54.74
C ALA A 738 17.97 -30.55 53.26
N ALA A 739 17.08 -29.72 52.71
CA ALA A 739 16.71 -29.75 51.30
C ALA A 739 17.90 -29.45 50.38
N VAL A 740 18.76 -28.49 50.76
CA VAL A 740 20.01 -28.19 50.04
C VAL A 740 20.94 -29.40 50.05
N SER A 741 21.20 -30.01 51.20
CA SER A 741 22.07 -31.19 51.30
C SER A 741 21.55 -32.36 50.47
N GLN A 742 20.23 -32.59 50.48
CA GLN A 742 19.60 -33.63 49.66
C GLN A 742 19.72 -33.31 48.16
N SER A 743 19.49 -32.06 47.74
CA SER A 743 19.65 -31.69 46.32
C SER A 743 21.10 -31.84 45.85
N GLN A 744 22.09 -31.57 46.70
CA GLN A 744 23.51 -31.70 46.40
C GLN A 744 23.97 -33.16 46.32
N SER A 745 23.43 -34.04 47.16
CA SER A 745 23.74 -35.48 47.11
C SER A 745 23.20 -36.15 45.85
N GLU A 746 22.15 -35.61 45.25
CA GLU A 746 21.55 -36.09 43.99
C GLU A 746 22.08 -35.33 42.75
N GLN A 747 22.81 -34.22 42.94
CA GLN A 747 23.25 -33.32 41.85
C GLN A 747 24.27 -33.97 40.90
N TRP A 748 24.99 -35.01 41.36
CA TRP A 748 25.99 -35.71 40.54
C TRP A 748 25.38 -36.46 39.35
N GLU A 749 24.07 -36.72 39.33
CA GLU A 749 23.39 -37.42 38.22
C GLU A 749 22.97 -36.47 37.08
N ILE A 750 22.85 -35.16 37.33
CA ILE A 750 22.37 -34.19 36.33
C ILE A 750 23.45 -33.82 35.31
N ASN A 751 24.72 -33.72 35.75
CA ASN A 751 25.83 -33.31 34.87
C ASN A 751 26.30 -34.41 33.88
N PRO A 752 26.41 -35.70 34.27
CA PRO A 752 26.79 -36.79 33.36
C PRO A 752 25.74 -37.15 32.32
N ALA A 753 24.44 -36.94 32.59
CA ALA A 753 23.36 -37.25 31.64
C ALA A 753 23.35 -36.34 30.39
N VAL A 754 24.01 -35.18 30.46
CA VAL A 754 23.99 -34.14 29.39
C VAL A 754 25.25 -34.18 28.52
N HIS A 755 26.39 -34.63 29.04
CA HIS A 755 27.66 -34.74 28.30
C HIS A 755 27.93 -36.21 27.92
N PHE A 756 28.34 -36.44 26.68
CA PHE A 756 28.49 -37.76 26.04
C PHE A 756 29.54 -38.64 26.77
N ASN A 757 29.14 -39.36 27.82
CA ASN A 757 29.95 -40.39 28.47
C ASN A 757 29.19 -41.72 28.46
N GLU A 758 29.83 -42.78 27.97
CA GLU A 758 29.31 -44.14 27.70
C GLU A 758 28.78 -44.92 28.94
N TRP A 759 28.64 -44.30 30.11
CA TRP A 759 28.30 -45.00 31.36
C TRP A 759 26.98 -44.60 32.04
N ALA A 760 26.12 -43.77 31.44
CA ALA A 760 24.86 -43.34 32.06
C ALA A 760 23.62 -43.92 31.36
N ASN A 761 23.39 -45.23 31.46
CA ASN A 761 22.06 -45.82 31.27
C ASN A 761 21.24 -45.68 32.56
N LEU A 762 21.01 -44.43 32.99
CA LEU A 762 20.15 -44.14 34.14
C LEU A 762 18.73 -44.59 33.80
N GLN A 763 18.11 -45.36 34.70
CA GLN A 763 16.71 -45.74 34.58
C GLN A 763 15.85 -44.85 35.47
N ARG A 764 14.53 -44.94 35.29
CA ARG A 764 13.55 -44.25 36.13
C ARG A 764 13.86 -44.32 37.63
N GLN A 765 14.27 -45.47 38.14
CA GLN A 765 14.53 -45.69 39.57
C GLN A 765 15.69 -44.85 40.10
N ASP A 766 16.65 -44.50 39.24
CA ASP A 766 17.82 -43.70 39.59
C ASP A 766 17.46 -42.20 39.58
N PHE A 767 16.64 -41.76 38.62
CA PHE A 767 16.37 -40.33 38.41
C PHE A 767 15.16 -39.78 39.19
N GLU A 768 14.21 -40.62 39.61
CA GLU A 768 13.02 -40.20 40.37
C GLU A 768 13.38 -39.55 41.74
N PRO A 769 14.37 -40.05 42.52
CA PRO A 769 14.90 -39.36 43.70
C PRO A 769 15.45 -37.96 43.42
N VAL A 770 16.14 -37.77 42.29
CA VAL A 770 16.69 -36.47 41.86
C VAL A 770 15.57 -35.45 41.69
N VAL A 771 14.51 -35.81 40.96
CA VAL A 771 13.34 -34.95 40.74
C VAL A 771 12.68 -34.56 42.06
N VAL A 772 12.51 -35.51 42.99
CA VAL A 772 11.93 -35.26 44.31
C VAL A 772 12.79 -34.29 45.13
N ALA A 773 14.11 -34.46 45.13
CA ALA A 773 15.03 -33.59 45.87
C ALA A 773 14.96 -32.13 45.38
N PHE A 774 14.93 -31.92 44.06
CA PHE A 774 14.84 -30.57 43.50
C PHE A 774 13.45 -29.92 43.65
N LYS A 775 12.37 -30.71 43.60
CA LYS A 775 11.01 -30.23 43.97
C LYS A 775 10.97 -29.75 45.41
N GLN A 776 11.62 -30.48 46.34
CA GLN A 776 11.68 -30.07 47.73
C GLN A 776 12.54 -28.82 47.91
N LEU A 777 13.68 -28.70 47.22
CA LEU A 777 14.51 -27.50 47.26
C LEU A 777 13.75 -26.25 46.81
N GLU A 778 13.03 -26.33 45.69
CA GLU A 778 12.26 -25.18 45.16
C GLU A 778 11.22 -24.67 46.17
N ARG A 779 10.52 -25.56 46.86
CA ARG A 779 9.49 -25.18 47.86
C ARG A 779 10.06 -24.30 48.97
N GLU A 780 11.34 -24.43 49.28
CA GLU A 780 12.00 -23.60 50.31
C GLU A 780 12.26 -22.16 49.84
N PHE A 781 12.17 -21.88 48.53
CA PHE A 781 12.21 -20.53 47.95
C PHE A 781 10.82 -19.88 47.84
N GLU A 782 9.76 -20.63 48.10
CA GLU A 782 8.37 -20.22 47.97
C GLU A 782 7.69 -20.03 49.33
N CYS A 783 6.63 -19.23 49.36
CA CYS A 783 5.78 -19.15 50.53
C CYS A 783 4.83 -20.35 50.60
N PRO A 784 4.81 -21.13 51.71
CA PRO A 784 3.93 -22.29 51.84
C PRO A 784 2.42 -21.94 51.85
N ALA A 785 2.07 -20.66 51.97
CA ALA A 785 0.68 -20.21 52.02
C ALA A 785 0.14 -19.62 50.71
N CYS A 786 0.98 -18.92 49.93
CA CYS A 786 0.54 -18.30 48.67
C CYS A 786 1.28 -18.81 47.44
N GLY A 787 2.32 -19.62 47.59
CA GLY A 787 3.15 -20.10 46.48
C GLY A 787 4.06 -19.04 45.86
N ASP A 788 3.99 -17.77 46.30
CA ASP A 788 4.87 -16.73 45.76
C ASP A 788 6.33 -16.95 46.19
N LEU A 789 7.25 -16.70 45.25
CA LEU A 789 8.68 -16.62 45.53
C LEU A 789 8.99 -15.54 46.57
N ILE A 790 9.86 -15.88 47.51
CA ILE A 790 10.40 -14.96 48.51
C ILE A 790 11.28 -13.92 47.81
N TYR A 791 11.12 -12.65 48.18
CA TYR A 791 11.90 -11.54 47.63
C TYR A 791 12.39 -10.58 48.70
N VAL A 792 13.47 -9.86 48.42
CA VAL A 792 14.06 -8.91 49.36
C VAL A 792 13.51 -7.50 49.11
N VAL A 793 13.09 -6.85 50.18
CA VAL A 793 12.78 -5.41 50.23
C VAL A 793 14.05 -4.66 50.62
N GLN A 794 14.44 -3.66 49.84
CA GLN A 794 15.66 -2.86 50.05
C GLN A 794 15.34 -1.37 50.18
N SER A 795 16.16 -0.66 50.97
CA SER A 795 16.23 0.80 50.98
C SER A 795 17.68 1.20 50.69
N GLY A 796 17.89 1.85 49.54
CA GLY A 796 19.23 2.06 49.01
C GLY A 796 19.97 0.74 48.78
N LYS A 797 21.13 0.56 49.43
CA LYS A 797 21.94 -0.68 49.35
C LYS A 797 21.65 -1.67 50.48
N THR A 798 20.74 -1.36 51.39
CA THR A 798 20.50 -2.15 52.61
C THR A 798 19.26 -3.01 52.48
N LYS A 799 19.41 -4.32 52.67
CA LYS A 799 18.30 -5.29 52.72
C LYS A 799 17.55 -5.12 54.04
N GLU A 800 16.25 -4.79 53.98
CA GLU A 800 15.45 -4.49 55.18
C GLU A 800 14.61 -5.68 55.64
N ALA A 801 14.02 -6.42 54.70
CA ALA A 801 13.22 -7.60 54.97
C ALA A 801 13.25 -8.56 53.78
N ALA A 802 12.98 -9.85 54.02
CA ALA A 802 12.61 -10.79 52.96
C ALA A 802 11.14 -11.20 53.15
N ARG A 803 10.33 -11.07 52.11
CA ARG A 803 8.87 -11.18 52.17
C ARG A 803 8.31 -12.02 51.03
N CYS A 804 7.06 -12.46 51.18
CA CYS A 804 6.22 -12.95 50.10
C CYS A 804 5.02 -12.01 49.85
N GLY A 805 4.27 -12.24 48.76
CA GLY A 805 3.13 -11.40 48.37
C GLY A 805 1.97 -11.38 49.38
N CYS A 806 1.74 -12.49 50.10
CA CYS A 806 0.72 -12.55 51.16
C CYS A 806 1.22 -12.13 52.56
N ALA A 807 2.48 -11.69 52.67
CA ALA A 807 3.15 -11.28 53.91
C ALA A 807 3.24 -12.33 55.03
N LYS A 808 2.81 -13.59 54.82
CA LYS A 808 2.99 -14.67 55.82
C LYS A 808 4.45 -15.04 56.02
N VAL A 809 5.25 -15.02 54.96
CA VAL A 809 6.71 -15.02 55.07
C VAL A 809 7.15 -13.55 55.18
N ASN A 810 7.74 -13.21 56.33
CA ASN A 810 8.29 -11.88 56.60
C ASN A 810 9.48 -12.01 57.55
N LEU A 811 10.68 -12.10 56.99
CA LEU A 811 11.94 -12.14 57.70
C LEU A 811 12.44 -10.71 57.88
N ASN A 812 12.47 -10.22 59.11
CA ASN A 812 13.07 -8.92 59.43
C ASN A 812 14.60 -9.04 59.37
N LEU A 813 15.26 -8.16 58.61
CA LEU A 813 16.72 -8.15 58.44
C LEU A 813 17.37 -6.94 59.11
N LYS A 814 16.58 -6.05 59.75
CA LYS A 814 17.07 -4.87 60.48
C LYS A 814 17.28 -5.20 61.96
N PRO A 815 18.54 -5.28 62.45
CA PRO A 815 18.81 -5.46 63.87
C PRO A 815 18.32 -4.25 64.68
N LYS A 816 18.08 -4.46 65.97
CA LYS A 816 17.67 -3.38 66.89
C LYS A 816 18.70 -2.25 66.85
N PRO A 817 18.29 -0.98 66.65
CA PRO A 817 19.21 0.15 66.66
C PRO A 817 19.96 0.18 68.00
N LYS A 818 21.30 0.25 67.95
CA LYS A 818 22.09 0.56 69.15
C LYS A 818 21.76 2.01 69.53
N LEU A 819 21.03 2.20 70.63
CA LEU A 819 20.94 3.51 71.27
C LEU A 819 22.36 3.88 71.70
N TRP A 820 22.89 4.95 71.12
CA TRP A 820 24.14 5.54 71.59
C TRP A 820 23.87 6.02 73.03
N GLN A 821 24.53 5.38 74.00
CA GLN A 821 24.69 5.94 75.34
C GLN A 821 25.81 6.97 75.34
#